data_AF-A0A7J7KEF9-F1
#
_entry.id   AF-A0A7J7KEF9-F1
#
_cell.length_a   1.000
_cell.length_b   1.000
_cell.length_c   1.000
_cell.angle_alpha   90.00
_cell.angle_beta   90.00
_cell.angle_gamma   90.00
#
_symmetry.space_group_name_H-M   'P 1'
#
loop_
_entity.id
_entity.type
_entity.pdbx_description
1 polymer ?
#
loop_
_entity_poly.entity_id
_entity_poly.type
_entity_poly.pdbx_seq_one_letter_code
_entity_poly.pdbx_strand_id
1 'polypeptide(L)'
;MAGVSRRKMEVDSQSLVIEEPPRKILRLRHSIDDSLDLSTLDVNSIHSVQQLSRISLRLNKISDLNEVVVGLIDKLKLAKLSLVKAKVVELLRRIVANYKVDCSFIASEISYLLTKTDSHEFRSELLSLCCLLTAKLKDDPSHYQTMMNVAKQCLTDLTSSVRASSLLLLGDIIKYGRKAGLPFEDTLGMQLIVIGFIKDPEPRVRSIALETLLDLHSCGTSLESTVYDQASYAANDDYERVRIAALNLICTLAVDTPTRLLPLTSKKGGLSQSIVMLDDGFAKVCDAINDVSFIVRTQAAKLMAKFVGVSLHFLEQTLYKQLMSNMKRKQSGHDRQRELFESGDWASGKRFADDAPKETLDEDSESLITMGACGAFVHALEDEYMEVRGAAVESMCVLAQSNASYARQTQDFLVDMFNDEIQEVRLQAIRALCKLSHHLSLRDDQVEIITGVLKDYGADIRVGIHRLIQGCAVSAQTGLRDVILALLDNMRRYPVDKQSIWRVMKGIGLRHSGLMSPLIPELLSVDPHFDMPEPNMDDDCYVAVMIAVYNSASKESSLASLFPSYTRQHYRFHRSRFPHLIPVVVQLEQEDMVRDLSIASGESSRSGRLVEEVEEKLQRLNNFTQSNSAARQQLLALCLRDLKHIKKREGSENLYRASYLCEYIQCLLLFHKIQDYHREGADKLVLSLSKQIVELCERLLNLYSGTSAVSNDLVRQFQLIALTIDISRKMETHQAKPEEFKLYLQQLSKIKRRLTSGGGQLLSVSRLLDSQETLEAGNWSILHSVLSNLDLADIPLPKRINQDISMIQCELTEPVSRSDSPRKFTANLAVCLPVRATIRNLGDNSQLYIMVKLPDQTEVICPVKPSQVTQESADEHSLTTQVVFSHGQWSENSYAEVFVVMQGESLSDTVEICQPTRVYLSTRPERKAHIGSIM
;
A
#
# COMPACT_ATOMS: atom_id res chain seq x y z
N MET A 1 -48.21 -18.51 19.01
CA MET A 1 -47.77 -19.65 19.85
C MET A 1 -47.62 -20.88 18.98
N ALA A 2 -46.69 -21.77 19.35
CA ALA A 2 -46.34 -23.05 18.73
C ALA A 2 -45.44 -22.97 17.48
N GLY A 3 -44.15 -23.23 17.72
CA GLY A 3 -43.14 -23.51 16.70
C GLY A 3 -43.12 -24.99 16.31
N VAL A 4 -42.63 -25.25 15.10
CA VAL A 4 -42.21 -26.58 14.65
C VAL A 4 -40.89 -26.41 13.91
N SER A 5 -39.90 -27.17 14.38
CA SER A 5 -38.48 -27.15 14.02
C SER A 5 -38.24 -27.88 12.69
N ARG A 6 -37.46 -27.27 11.78
CA ARG A 6 -36.95 -27.91 10.55
C ARG A 6 -35.52 -28.40 10.78
N ARG A 7 -35.33 -29.73 10.81
CA ARG A 7 -34.05 -30.43 10.78
C ARG A 7 -33.45 -30.39 9.37
N LYS A 8 -32.17 -29.99 9.25
CA LYS A 8 -31.31 -30.24 8.09
C LYS A 8 -30.58 -31.57 8.32
N MET A 9 -30.63 -32.46 7.33
CA MET A 9 -29.82 -33.68 7.21
C MET A 9 -28.52 -33.33 6.49
N GLU A 10 -27.39 -33.58 7.14
CA GLU A 10 -26.08 -33.74 6.52
C GLU A 10 -25.98 -35.15 5.93
N VAL A 11 -25.44 -35.25 4.71
CA VAL A 11 -25.18 -36.50 3.99
C VAL A 11 -23.68 -36.74 4.03
N ASP A 12 -23.26 -37.72 4.84
CA ASP A 12 -21.93 -38.32 4.82
C ASP A 12 -21.75 -39.10 3.51
N SER A 13 -20.72 -38.76 2.74
CA SER A 13 -20.24 -39.57 1.62
C SER A 13 -18.83 -40.08 1.93
N GLN A 14 -18.76 -41.31 2.47
CA GLN A 14 -17.55 -42.11 2.55
C GLN A 14 -17.23 -42.68 1.16
N SER A 15 -16.18 -42.18 0.50
CA SER A 15 -15.63 -42.79 -0.71
C SER A 15 -14.59 -43.86 -0.33
N LEU A 16 -14.99 -45.12 -0.51
CA LEU A 16 -14.12 -46.29 -0.46
C LEU A 16 -13.07 -46.20 -1.58
N VAL A 17 -11.80 -46.25 -1.19
CA VAL A 17 -10.64 -46.38 -2.07
C VAL A 17 -10.63 -47.79 -2.68
N ILE A 18 -10.83 -47.88 -3.98
CA ILE A 18 -10.57 -49.10 -4.77
C ILE A 18 -9.18 -48.91 -5.38
N GLU A 19 -8.21 -49.71 -4.94
CA GLU A 19 -6.89 -49.81 -5.57
C GLU A 19 -7.01 -50.58 -6.89
N GLU A 20 -6.82 -49.90 -8.03
CA GLU A 20 -6.53 -50.55 -9.31
C GLU A 20 -5.01 -50.74 -9.48
N PRO A 21 -4.55 -51.87 -10.05
CA PRO A 21 -3.12 -52.12 -10.24
C PRO A 21 -2.54 -51.24 -11.37
N PRO A 22 -1.21 -50.96 -11.36
CA PRO A 22 -0.64 -49.95 -12.23
C PRO A 22 -0.65 -50.42 -13.69
N ARG A 23 -1.44 -49.74 -14.54
CA ARG A 23 -1.36 -49.89 -15.99
C ARG A 23 -0.02 -49.32 -16.46
N LYS A 24 0.81 -50.19 -17.05
CA LYS A 24 2.06 -49.82 -17.73
C LYS A 24 1.77 -48.73 -18.76
N ILE A 25 2.25 -47.51 -18.51
CA ILE A 25 2.29 -46.44 -19.50
C ILE A 25 3.35 -46.84 -20.53
N LEU A 26 2.90 -47.33 -21.69
CA LEU A 26 3.72 -47.35 -22.89
C LEU A 26 4.03 -45.90 -23.26
N ARG A 27 5.25 -45.45 -22.97
CA ARG A 27 5.80 -44.20 -23.49
C ARG A 27 5.94 -44.31 -25.01
N LEU A 28 4.89 -43.94 -25.73
CA LEU A 28 5.03 -43.48 -27.11
C LEU A 28 5.80 -42.15 -27.06
N ARG A 29 7.12 -42.22 -27.22
CA ARG A 29 7.95 -41.08 -27.62
C ARG A 29 7.58 -40.74 -29.07
N HIS A 30 6.59 -39.88 -29.26
CA HIS A 30 6.63 -39.01 -30.43
C HIS A 30 7.49 -37.80 -30.05
N SER A 31 8.66 -37.70 -30.67
CA SER A 31 9.37 -36.44 -30.83
C SER A 31 8.43 -35.51 -31.60
N ILE A 32 7.84 -34.55 -30.90
CA ILE A 32 6.98 -33.54 -31.51
C ILE A 32 7.91 -32.41 -31.92
N ASP A 33 8.06 -32.19 -33.22
CA ASP A 33 8.80 -31.07 -33.79
C ASP A 33 8.33 -29.73 -33.21
N ASP A 34 9.29 -28.85 -32.92
CA ASP A 34 9.10 -27.51 -32.36
C ASP A 34 8.53 -26.50 -33.37
N SER A 35 8.18 -26.91 -34.60
CA SER A 35 7.57 -26.04 -35.61
C SER A 35 6.05 -26.05 -35.52
N LEU A 36 5.46 -24.92 -35.12
CA LEU A 36 4.02 -24.68 -35.13
C LEU A 36 3.52 -24.54 -36.58
N ASP A 37 3.02 -25.63 -37.17
CA ASP A 37 2.57 -25.60 -38.56
C ASP A 37 1.08 -25.19 -38.68
N LEU A 38 0.84 -23.88 -38.82
CA LEU A 38 -0.47 -23.29 -39.11
C LEU A 38 -1.06 -23.76 -40.47
N SER A 39 -0.26 -24.41 -41.33
CA SER A 39 -0.72 -24.92 -42.62
C SER A 39 -1.81 -26.00 -42.47
N THR A 40 -1.72 -26.82 -41.41
CA THR A 40 -2.63 -27.94 -41.12
C THR A 40 -3.99 -27.55 -40.54
N LEU A 41 -4.20 -26.25 -40.27
CA LEU A 41 -5.41 -25.74 -39.63
C LEU A 41 -6.55 -25.63 -40.65
N ASP A 42 -7.55 -26.53 -40.53
CA ASP A 42 -8.76 -26.54 -41.35
C ASP A 42 -9.77 -25.52 -40.82
N VAL A 43 -9.82 -24.35 -41.42
CA VAL A 43 -10.58 -23.19 -40.92
C VAL A 43 -12.10 -23.40 -40.93
N ASN A 44 -12.60 -24.49 -41.51
CA ASN A 44 -14.01 -24.83 -41.59
C ASN A 44 -14.40 -26.02 -40.70
N SER A 45 -13.52 -26.45 -39.80
CA SER A 45 -13.79 -27.52 -38.82
C SER A 45 -13.83 -26.98 -37.38
N ILE A 46 -14.73 -27.52 -36.55
CA ILE A 46 -14.83 -27.19 -35.11
C ILE A 46 -13.55 -27.62 -34.36
N HIS A 47 -12.86 -28.65 -34.84
CA HIS A 47 -11.60 -29.13 -34.25
C HIS A 47 -10.49 -28.06 -34.26
N SER A 48 -10.58 -27.07 -35.15
CA SER A 48 -9.63 -25.98 -35.28
C SER A 48 -9.67 -25.02 -34.09
N VAL A 49 -10.81 -24.91 -33.39
CA VAL A 49 -10.91 -24.14 -32.14
C VAL A 49 -10.06 -24.75 -31.03
N GLN A 50 -10.02 -26.09 -30.94
CA GLN A 50 -9.18 -26.81 -29.97
C GLN A 50 -7.69 -26.64 -30.29
N GLN A 51 -7.33 -26.67 -31.58
CA GLN A 51 -5.97 -26.41 -32.03
C GLN A 51 -5.55 -24.97 -31.69
N LEU A 52 -6.34 -23.96 -32.05
CA LEU A 52 -6.09 -22.55 -31.70
C LEU A 52 -5.96 -22.32 -30.18
N SER A 53 -6.72 -23.06 -29.38
CA SER A 53 -6.60 -23.00 -27.90
C SER A 53 -5.27 -23.56 -27.39
N ARG A 54 -4.74 -24.62 -28.02
CA ARG A 54 -3.40 -25.14 -27.72
C ARG A 54 -2.30 -24.16 -28.12
N ILE A 55 -2.48 -23.45 -29.24
CA ILE A 55 -1.57 -22.38 -29.67
C ILE A 55 -1.55 -21.26 -28.63
N SER A 56 -2.72 -20.84 -28.12
CA SER A 56 -2.85 -19.80 -27.08
C SER A 56 -2.03 -20.12 -25.81
N LEU A 57 -1.92 -21.38 -25.42
CA LEU A 57 -1.14 -21.82 -24.25
C LEU A 57 0.38 -21.85 -24.50
N ARG A 58 0.82 -21.85 -25.76
CA ARG A 58 2.23 -21.98 -26.16
C ARG A 58 2.87 -20.69 -26.66
N LEU A 59 2.14 -19.56 -26.63
CA LEU A 59 2.62 -18.27 -27.13
C LEU A 59 3.99 -17.85 -26.54
N ASN A 60 4.25 -18.15 -25.26
CA ASN A 60 5.52 -17.82 -24.59
C ASN A 60 6.76 -18.53 -25.17
N LYS A 61 6.57 -19.58 -25.98
CA LYS A 61 7.65 -20.43 -26.51
C LYS A 61 8.00 -20.13 -27.97
N ILE A 62 7.28 -19.22 -28.61
CA ILE A 62 7.42 -18.92 -30.04
C ILE A 62 8.47 -17.82 -30.22
N SER A 63 9.47 -18.08 -31.08
CA SER A 63 10.56 -17.15 -31.38
C SER A 63 10.15 -15.99 -32.29
N ASP A 64 9.31 -16.25 -33.30
CA ASP A 64 8.75 -15.21 -34.18
C ASP A 64 7.22 -15.21 -34.15
N LEU A 65 6.66 -14.22 -33.47
CA LEU A 65 5.21 -14.04 -33.35
C LEU A 65 4.59 -13.30 -34.54
N ASN A 66 5.38 -12.60 -35.37
CA ASN A 66 4.86 -11.84 -36.50
C ASN A 66 4.40 -12.78 -37.63
N GLU A 67 5.16 -13.85 -37.92
CA GLU A 67 4.75 -14.87 -38.89
C GLU A 67 3.44 -15.56 -38.49
N VAL A 68 3.29 -15.85 -37.19
CA VAL A 68 2.06 -16.43 -36.63
C VAL A 68 0.88 -15.48 -36.83
N VAL A 69 1.08 -14.17 -36.66
CA VAL A 69 0.04 -13.16 -36.86
C VAL A 69 -0.39 -13.07 -38.33
N VAL A 70 0.56 -13.06 -39.27
CA VAL A 70 0.26 -13.09 -40.72
C VAL A 70 -0.57 -14.33 -41.05
N GLY A 71 -0.12 -15.51 -40.60
CA GLY A 71 -0.84 -16.76 -40.83
C GLY A 71 -2.24 -16.77 -40.21
N LEU A 72 -2.42 -16.18 -39.01
CA LEU A 72 -3.74 -16.06 -38.39
C LEU A 72 -4.68 -15.13 -39.17
N ILE A 73 -4.18 -14.02 -39.71
CA ILE A 73 -4.98 -13.09 -40.52
C ILE A 73 -5.38 -13.73 -41.86
N ASP A 74 -4.49 -14.46 -42.51
CA ASP A 74 -4.83 -15.19 -43.75
C ASP A 74 -5.89 -16.27 -43.50
N LYS A 75 -5.77 -17.00 -42.39
CA LYS A 75 -6.79 -17.97 -41.99
C LYS A 75 -8.11 -17.26 -41.63
N LEU A 76 -8.07 -16.08 -41.01
CA LEU A 76 -9.25 -15.28 -40.72
C LEU A 76 -10.01 -14.88 -41.99
N LYS A 77 -9.30 -14.51 -43.06
CA LYS A 77 -9.87 -14.19 -44.39
C LYS A 77 -10.58 -15.39 -45.03
N LEU A 78 -10.08 -16.61 -44.81
CA LEU A 78 -10.61 -17.85 -45.41
C LEU A 78 -11.71 -18.52 -44.58
N ALA A 79 -11.81 -18.20 -43.28
CA ALA A 79 -12.76 -18.83 -42.36
C ALA A 79 -14.21 -18.55 -42.76
N LYS A 80 -15.07 -19.59 -42.79
CA LYS A 80 -16.54 -19.42 -42.90
C LYS A 80 -17.27 -19.52 -41.56
N LEU A 81 -16.74 -20.31 -40.62
CA LEU A 81 -17.36 -20.54 -39.30
C LEU A 81 -17.15 -19.36 -38.35
N SER A 82 -18.24 -18.83 -37.78
CA SER A 82 -18.19 -17.72 -36.81
C SER A 82 -17.37 -18.04 -35.57
N LEU A 83 -17.44 -19.27 -35.05
CA LEU A 83 -16.67 -19.71 -33.87
C LEU A 83 -15.15 -19.68 -34.11
N VAL A 84 -14.71 -20.05 -35.32
CA VAL A 84 -13.29 -20.02 -35.68
C VAL A 84 -12.82 -18.57 -35.83
N LYS A 85 -13.63 -17.71 -36.46
CA LYS A 85 -13.36 -16.27 -36.56
C LYS A 85 -13.19 -15.62 -35.19
N ALA A 86 -14.14 -15.84 -34.28
CA ALA A 86 -14.10 -15.31 -32.93
C ALA A 86 -12.84 -15.78 -32.17
N LYS A 87 -12.51 -17.08 -32.29
CA LYS A 87 -11.32 -17.61 -31.60
C LYS A 87 -10.01 -17.05 -32.14
N VAL A 88 -9.91 -16.82 -33.45
CA VAL A 88 -8.75 -16.19 -34.07
C VAL A 88 -8.62 -14.73 -33.62
N VAL A 89 -9.71 -13.97 -33.57
CA VAL A 89 -9.71 -12.58 -33.06
C VAL A 89 -9.34 -12.52 -31.57
N GLU A 90 -9.85 -13.43 -30.74
CA GLU A 90 -9.44 -13.56 -29.33
C GLU A 90 -7.93 -13.81 -29.19
N LEU A 91 -7.38 -14.70 -30.02
CA LEU A 91 -5.95 -14.99 -30.03
C LEU A 91 -5.13 -13.77 -30.46
N LEU A 92 -5.54 -13.06 -31.51
CA LEU A 92 -4.91 -11.81 -31.96
C LEU A 92 -4.95 -10.74 -30.86
N ARG A 93 -6.08 -10.57 -30.17
CA ARG A 93 -6.19 -9.66 -29.00
C ARG A 93 -5.18 -10.02 -27.92
N ARG A 94 -5.04 -11.31 -27.58
CA ARG A 94 -4.08 -11.77 -26.56
C ARG A 94 -2.64 -11.53 -27.00
N ILE A 95 -2.33 -11.68 -28.28
CA ILE A 95 -1.01 -11.42 -28.85
C ILE A 95 -0.68 -9.92 -28.77
N VAL A 96 -1.58 -9.05 -29.25
CA VAL A 96 -1.39 -7.58 -29.24
C VAL A 96 -1.28 -7.02 -27.81
N ALA A 97 -2.02 -7.57 -26.85
CA ALA A 97 -1.97 -7.09 -25.46
C ALA A 97 -0.62 -7.36 -24.79
N ASN A 98 -0.02 -8.52 -25.02
CA ASN A 98 1.09 -9.05 -24.20
C ASN A 98 2.45 -9.07 -24.91
N TYR A 99 2.50 -8.99 -26.24
CA TYR A 99 3.73 -9.15 -27.02
C TYR A 99 4.01 -7.95 -27.93
N LYS A 100 5.27 -7.79 -28.33
CA LYS A 100 5.67 -6.79 -29.33
C LYS A 100 5.49 -7.39 -30.72
N VAL A 101 4.50 -6.90 -31.45
CA VAL A 101 4.13 -7.34 -32.80
C VAL A 101 3.91 -6.12 -33.68
N ASP A 102 4.09 -6.28 -34.99
CA ASP A 102 3.77 -5.22 -35.95
C ASP A 102 2.27 -4.88 -35.96
N CYS A 103 1.91 -3.88 -35.15
CA CYS A 103 0.53 -3.42 -35.02
C CYS A 103 0.03 -2.66 -36.25
N SER A 104 0.94 -2.12 -37.09
CA SER A 104 0.57 -1.37 -38.30
C SER A 104 0.01 -2.30 -39.37
N PHE A 105 0.68 -3.45 -39.58
CA PHE A 105 0.20 -4.50 -40.45
C PHE A 105 -1.18 -5.02 -40.02
N ILE A 106 -1.36 -5.33 -38.73
CA ILE A 106 -2.65 -5.79 -38.21
C ILE A 106 -3.73 -4.72 -38.42
N ALA A 107 -3.44 -3.45 -38.13
CA ALA A 107 -4.42 -2.37 -38.25
C ALA A 107 -4.93 -2.18 -39.69
N SER A 108 -4.03 -2.22 -40.69
CA SER A 108 -4.41 -2.10 -42.11
C SER A 108 -5.29 -3.25 -42.57
N GLU A 109 -4.94 -4.48 -42.23
CA GLU A 109 -5.69 -5.67 -42.65
C GLU A 109 -7.05 -5.81 -41.96
N ILE A 110 -7.12 -5.51 -40.66
CA ILE A 110 -8.39 -5.53 -39.93
C ILE A 110 -9.31 -4.39 -40.41
N SER A 111 -8.76 -3.21 -40.72
CA SER A 111 -9.55 -2.10 -41.31
C SER A 111 -10.13 -2.48 -42.67
N TYR A 112 -9.36 -3.19 -43.50
CA TYR A 112 -9.85 -3.73 -44.76
C TYR A 112 -10.97 -4.77 -44.55
N LEU A 113 -10.77 -5.73 -43.64
CA LEU A 113 -11.76 -6.76 -43.32
C LEU A 113 -13.10 -6.18 -42.82
N LEU A 114 -13.06 -5.10 -42.05
CA LEU A 114 -14.26 -4.41 -41.57
C LEU A 114 -15.14 -3.91 -42.73
N THR A 115 -14.55 -3.45 -43.83
CA THR A 115 -15.32 -2.96 -45.01
C THR A 115 -15.99 -4.07 -45.81
N LYS A 116 -15.51 -5.31 -45.70
CA LYS A 116 -15.98 -6.48 -46.48
C LYS A 116 -16.87 -7.44 -45.71
N THR A 117 -16.99 -7.27 -44.40
CA THR A 117 -17.68 -8.22 -43.54
C THR A 117 -19.17 -7.95 -43.51
N ASP A 118 -20.01 -8.98 -43.70
CA ASP A 118 -21.48 -8.86 -43.58
C ASP A 118 -22.02 -9.17 -42.17
N SER A 119 -21.29 -9.95 -41.37
CA SER A 119 -21.73 -10.37 -40.03
C SER A 119 -21.51 -9.26 -38.99
N HIS A 120 -22.59 -8.80 -38.36
CA HIS A 120 -22.56 -7.76 -37.33
C HIS A 120 -21.78 -8.16 -36.07
N GLU A 121 -21.93 -9.41 -35.60
CA GLU A 121 -21.18 -9.92 -34.44
C GLU A 121 -19.68 -9.90 -34.71
N PHE A 122 -19.26 -10.36 -35.90
CA PHE A 122 -17.86 -10.35 -36.29
C PHE A 122 -17.33 -8.93 -36.48
N ARG A 123 -18.13 -7.99 -37.02
CA ARG A 123 -17.75 -6.56 -37.06
C ARG A 123 -17.47 -6.00 -35.67
N SER A 124 -18.31 -6.31 -34.68
CA SER A 124 -18.12 -5.84 -33.29
C SER A 124 -16.82 -6.40 -32.68
N GLU A 125 -16.50 -7.68 -32.91
CA GLU A 125 -15.25 -8.28 -32.44
C GLU A 125 -14.01 -7.64 -33.09
N LEU A 126 -14.07 -7.38 -34.41
CA LEU A 126 -12.99 -6.70 -35.14
C LEU A 126 -12.81 -5.26 -34.65
N LEU A 127 -13.91 -4.52 -34.41
CA LEU A 127 -13.86 -3.16 -33.84
C LEU A 127 -13.24 -3.17 -32.43
N SER A 128 -13.54 -4.18 -31.61
CA SER A 128 -12.90 -4.35 -30.31
C SER A 128 -11.40 -4.61 -30.40
N LEU A 129 -10.94 -5.35 -31.42
CA LEU A 129 -9.51 -5.51 -31.70
C LEU A 129 -8.89 -4.18 -32.15
N CYS A 130 -9.59 -3.38 -32.96
CA CYS A 130 -9.16 -2.03 -33.34
C CYS A 130 -8.94 -1.11 -32.13
N CYS A 131 -9.82 -1.12 -31.12
CA CYS A 131 -9.63 -0.36 -29.88
C CYS A 131 -8.35 -0.75 -29.13
N LEU A 132 -7.95 -2.01 -29.17
CA LEU A 132 -6.68 -2.44 -28.54
C LEU A 132 -5.46 -1.98 -29.36
N LEU A 133 -5.60 -1.96 -30.69
CA LEU A 133 -4.52 -1.54 -31.60
C LEU A 133 -4.24 -0.04 -31.50
N THR A 134 -5.25 0.82 -31.37
CA THR A 134 -5.06 2.28 -31.23
C THR A 134 -4.17 2.66 -30.06
N ALA A 135 -4.23 1.93 -28.94
CA ALA A 135 -3.35 2.16 -27.79
C ALA A 135 -1.88 1.76 -28.02
N LYS A 136 -1.60 0.90 -29.02
CA LYS A 136 -0.27 0.32 -29.31
C LYS A 136 0.39 0.88 -30.58
N LEU A 137 -0.40 1.46 -31.48
CA LEU A 137 0.08 2.11 -32.70
C LEU A 137 0.92 3.35 -32.35
N LYS A 138 2.20 3.32 -32.68
CA LYS A 138 3.09 4.47 -32.56
C LYS A 138 3.31 5.10 -33.93
N ASP A 139 3.26 6.42 -33.97
CA ASP A 139 3.88 7.30 -34.97
C ASP A 139 3.31 7.39 -36.40
N ASP A 140 2.32 6.57 -36.81
CA ASP A 140 1.71 6.70 -38.16
C ASP A 140 0.25 7.22 -38.14
N PRO A 141 0.00 8.48 -38.55
CA PRO A 141 -1.34 9.09 -38.59
C PRO A 141 -2.29 8.44 -39.61
N SER A 142 -1.78 7.79 -40.66
CA SER A 142 -2.61 7.26 -41.76
C SER A 142 -3.55 6.13 -41.30
N HIS A 143 -3.11 5.31 -40.36
CA HIS A 143 -3.87 4.21 -39.79
C HIS A 143 -5.06 4.71 -38.96
N TYR A 144 -4.85 5.75 -38.15
CA TYR A 144 -5.91 6.39 -37.37
C TYR A 144 -7.00 6.97 -38.26
N GLN A 145 -6.64 7.62 -39.37
CA GLN A 145 -7.61 8.17 -40.32
C GLN A 145 -8.45 7.08 -40.99
N THR A 146 -7.80 5.98 -41.39
CA THR A 146 -8.48 4.83 -42.02
C THR A 146 -9.48 4.18 -41.06
N MET A 147 -9.04 3.91 -39.83
CA MET A 147 -9.90 3.34 -38.79
C MET A 147 -11.06 4.27 -38.42
N MET A 148 -10.83 5.59 -38.41
CA MET A 148 -11.86 6.59 -38.13
C MET A 148 -12.96 6.60 -39.21
N ASN A 149 -12.58 6.52 -40.49
CA ASN A 149 -13.54 6.46 -41.59
C ASN A 149 -14.41 5.20 -41.52
N VAL A 150 -13.79 4.05 -41.23
CA VAL A 150 -14.51 2.78 -41.05
C VAL A 150 -15.45 2.84 -39.84
N ALA A 151 -14.99 3.41 -38.71
CA ALA A 151 -15.81 3.59 -37.53
C ALA A 151 -17.04 4.47 -37.81
N LYS A 152 -16.87 5.60 -38.51
CA LYS A 152 -17.98 6.48 -38.91
C LYS A 152 -19.01 5.77 -39.79
N GLN A 153 -18.57 4.91 -40.71
CA GLN A 153 -19.48 4.09 -41.52
C GLN A 153 -20.25 3.06 -40.69
N CYS A 154 -19.61 2.46 -39.69
CA CYS A 154 -20.22 1.45 -38.83
C CYS A 154 -21.23 2.02 -37.82
N LEU A 155 -21.27 3.35 -37.62
CA LEU A 155 -22.25 3.99 -36.72
C LEU A 155 -23.70 3.92 -37.21
N THR A 156 -23.92 3.72 -38.51
CA THR A 156 -25.27 3.56 -39.09
C THR A 156 -25.77 2.12 -39.06
N ASP A 157 -25.00 1.20 -38.45
CA ASP A 157 -25.35 -0.21 -38.33
C ASP A 157 -26.60 -0.43 -37.43
N LEU A 158 -27.42 -1.40 -37.81
CA LEU A 158 -28.65 -1.75 -37.10
C LEU A 158 -28.39 -2.30 -35.69
N THR A 159 -27.24 -2.95 -35.49
CA THR A 159 -26.89 -3.59 -34.22
C THR A 159 -26.22 -2.62 -33.25
N SER A 160 -26.70 -2.62 -32.01
CA SER A 160 -26.18 -1.71 -30.98
C SER A 160 -24.75 -2.05 -30.54
N SER A 161 -24.32 -3.30 -30.66
CA SER A 161 -22.94 -3.72 -30.35
C SER A 161 -21.91 -3.12 -31.30
N VAL A 162 -22.23 -3.04 -32.60
CA VAL A 162 -21.38 -2.39 -33.60
C VAL A 162 -21.34 -0.89 -33.35
N ARG A 163 -22.50 -0.23 -33.20
CA ARG A 163 -22.54 1.22 -32.88
C ARG A 163 -21.74 1.57 -31.62
N ALA A 164 -21.91 0.79 -30.54
CA ALA A 164 -21.16 0.93 -29.29
C ALA A 164 -19.65 0.78 -29.50
N SER A 165 -19.21 -0.26 -30.22
CA SER A 165 -17.79 -0.50 -30.49
C SER A 165 -17.19 0.57 -31.40
N SER A 166 -17.97 1.11 -32.33
CA SER A 166 -17.55 2.21 -33.21
C SER A 166 -17.39 3.53 -32.45
N LEU A 167 -18.31 3.86 -31.54
CA LEU A 167 -18.17 5.06 -30.69
C LEU A 167 -16.94 4.96 -29.78
N LEU A 168 -16.73 3.81 -29.14
CA LEU A 168 -15.55 3.56 -28.32
C LEU A 168 -14.25 3.73 -29.13
N LEU A 169 -14.22 3.16 -30.34
CA LEU A 169 -13.08 3.30 -31.24
C LEU A 169 -12.83 4.76 -31.63
N LEU A 170 -13.88 5.55 -31.85
CA LEU A 170 -13.72 6.98 -32.12
C LEU A 170 -13.09 7.71 -30.93
N GLY A 171 -13.55 7.44 -29.71
CA GLY A 171 -12.94 7.99 -28.49
C GLY A 171 -11.45 7.65 -28.37
N ASP A 172 -11.10 6.38 -28.57
CA ASP A 172 -9.71 5.91 -28.53
C ASP A 172 -8.85 6.58 -29.62
N ILE A 173 -9.35 6.66 -30.87
CA ILE A 173 -8.63 7.31 -31.98
C ILE A 173 -8.35 8.77 -31.64
N ILE A 174 -9.27 9.48 -31.00
CA ILE A 174 -9.04 10.88 -30.63
C ILE A 174 -7.96 10.99 -29.56
N LYS A 175 -8.03 10.14 -28.55
CA LYS A 175 -7.09 10.10 -27.42
C LYS A 175 -5.65 9.76 -27.83
N TYR A 176 -5.48 8.76 -28.69
CA TYR A 176 -4.17 8.28 -29.13
C TYR A 176 -3.68 8.97 -30.41
N GLY A 177 -4.58 9.27 -31.35
CA GLY A 177 -4.27 9.97 -32.59
C GLY A 177 -3.76 11.39 -32.36
N ARG A 178 -4.30 12.13 -31.38
CA ARG A 178 -3.78 13.47 -31.03
C ARG A 178 -2.33 13.39 -30.52
N LYS A 179 -2.00 12.36 -29.74
CA LYS A 179 -0.62 12.10 -29.27
C LYS A 179 0.32 11.72 -30.42
N ALA A 180 -0.20 11.06 -31.45
CA ALA A 180 0.53 10.69 -32.66
C ALA A 180 0.60 11.81 -33.72
N GLY A 181 0.12 13.02 -33.42
CA GLY A 181 0.20 14.18 -34.31
C GLY A 181 -0.88 14.25 -35.39
N LEU A 182 -2.00 13.52 -35.26
CA LEU A 182 -3.12 13.60 -36.20
C LEU A 182 -3.79 15.00 -36.12
N PRO A 183 -3.85 15.78 -37.21
CA PRO A 183 -4.57 17.04 -37.23
C PRO A 183 -6.08 16.78 -37.26
N PHE A 184 -6.78 17.19 -36.19
CA PHE A 184 -8.24 17.10 -36.12
C PHE A 184 -8.88 18.39 -36.65
N GLU A 185 -8.97 18.54 -37.97
CA GLU A 185 -9.60 19.71 -38.59
C GLU A 185 -11.14 19.74 -38.38
N ASP A 186 -11.81 18.58 -38.31
CA ASP A 186 -13.26 18.44 -38.13
C ASP A 186 -13.64 17.88 -36.75
N THR A 187 -13.18 18.54 -35.69
CA THR A 187 -13.50 18.11 -34.32
C THR A 187 -14.98 18.37 -33.98
N LEU A 188 -15.56 19.44 -34.53
CA LEU A 188 -16.95 19.82 -34.30
C LEU A 188 -17.94 18.84 -34.95
N GLY A 189 -17.71 18.42 -36.20
CA GLY A 189 -18.56 17.44 -36.87
C GLY A 189 -18.58 16.10 -36.14
N MET A 190 -17.42 15.67 -35.61
CA MET A 190 -17.35 14.47 -34.78
C MET A 190 -18.11 14.62 -33.47
N GLN A 191 -18.02 15.78 -32.82
CA GLN A 191 -18.78 16.05 -31.60
C GLN A 191 -20.29 15.95 -31.85
N LEU A 192 -20.78 16.56 -32.94
CA LEU A 192 -22.20 16.52 -33.30
C LEU A 192 -22.68 15.10 -33.61
N ILE A 193 -21.84 14.27 -34.25
CA ILE A 193 -22.14 12.84 -34.47
C ILE A 193 -22.34 12.13 -33.13
N VAL A 194 -21.40 12.29 -32.19
CA VAL A 194 -21.47 11.62 -30.87
C VAL A 194 -22.66 12.12 -30.05
N ILE A 195 -22.95 13.43 -30.08
CA ILE A 195 -24.13 14.02 -29.42
C ILE A 195 -25.43 13.35 -29.91
N GLY A 196 -25.52 13.03 -31.20
CA GLY A 196 -26.68 12.33 -31.77
C GLY A 196 -26.98 10.97 -31.11
N PHE A 197 -25.95 10.28 -30.60
CA PHE A 197 -26.08 8.97 -29.96
C PHE A 197 -26.40 9.02 -28.46
N ILE A 198 -26.44 10.21 -27.83
CA ILE A 198 -26.91 10.35 -26.44
C ILE A 198 -28.37 9.92 -26.29
N LYS A 199 -29.16 9.97 -27.37
CA LYS A 199 -30.57 9.56 -27.39
C LYS A 199 -30.81 8.23 -28.11
N ASP A 200 -29.77 7.40 -28.29
CA ASP A 200 -29.91 6.07 -28.90
C ASP A 200 -30.87 5.18 -28.06
N PRO A 201 -31.70 4.32 -28.69
CA PRO A 201 -32.57 3.41 -27.95
C PRO A 201 -31.79 2.47 -27.02
N GLU A 202 -30.56 2.08 -27.38
CA GLU A 202 -29.74 1.20 -26.56
C GLU A 202 -28.98 1.99 -25.47
N PRO A 203 -29.14 1.64 -24.18
CA PRO A 203 -28.46 2.32 -23.07
C PRO A 203 -26.94 2.23 -23.13
N ARG A 204 -26.40 1.09 -23.59
CA ARG A 204 -24.96 0.90 -23.76
C ARG A 204 -24.36 1.87 -24.78
N VAL A 205 -25.12 2.21 -25.83
CA VAL A 205 -24.68 3.19 -26.83
C VAL A 205 -24.73 4.59 -26.23
N ARG A 206 -25.79 4.92 -25.48
CA ARG A 206 -25.89 6.21 -24.75
C ARG A 206 -24.74 6.43 -23.77
N SER A 207 -24.40 5.42 -22.96
CA SER A 207 -23.30 5.54 -21.98
C SER A 207 -21.95 5.76 -22.67
N ILE A 208 -21.67 4.99 -23.73
CA ILE A 208 -20.41 5.13 -24.48
C ILE A 208 -20.36 6.49 -25.21
N ALA A 209 -21.49 7.01 -25.70
CA ALA A 209 -21.52 8.35 -26.30
C ALA A 209 -21.10 9.44 -25.29
N LEU A 210 -21.61 9.36 -24.05
CA LEU A 210 -21.22 10.28 -22.97
C LEU A 210 -19.74 10.10 -22.55
N GLU A 211 -19.26 8.87 -22.44
CA GLU A 211 -17.85 8.56 -22.17
C GLU A 211 -16.93 9.06 -23.29
N THR A 212 -17.36 8.95 -24.55
CA THR A 212 -16.62 9.46 -25.72
C THR A 212 -16.52 10.98 -25.69
N LEU A 213 -17.58 11.68 -25.25
CA LEU A 213 -17.56 13.13 -25.05
C LEU A 213 -16.61 13.54 -23.90
N LEU A 214 -16.56 12.74 -22.83
CA LEU A 214 -15.59 12.92 -21.74
C LEU A 214 -14.15 12.74 -22.25
N ASP A 215 -13.86 11.70 -23.03
CA ASP A 215 -12.53 11.48 -23.62
C ASP A 215 -12.15 12.63 -24.56
N LEU A 216 -13.08 13.10 -25.41
CA LEU A 216 -12.92 14.28 -26.28
C LEU A 216 -12.48 15.52 -25.50
N HIS A 217 -13.19 15.79 -24.40
CA HIS A 217 -12.93 16.93 -23.52
C HIS A 217 -11.58 16.81 -22.81
N SER A 218 -11.26 15.63 -22.26
CA SER A 218 -10.00 15.37 -21.56
C SER A 218 -8.76 15.55 -22.45
N CYS A 219 -8.93 15.45 -23.78
CA CYS A 219 -7.87 15.70 -24.74
C CYS A 219 -7.62 17.20 -25.00
N GLY A 220 -8.43 18.11 -24.44
CA GLY A 220 -8.35 19.57 -24.62
C GLY A 220 -9.27 20.12 -25.72
N THR A 221 -10.30 19.38 -26.11
CA THR A 221 -11.31 19.86 -27.07
C THR A 221 -12.39 20.65 -26.34
N SER A 222 -12.71 21.86 -26.80
CA SER A 222 -13.85 22.62 -26.28
C SER A 222 -15.16 21.98 -26.74
N LEU A 223 -15.99 21.57 -25.79
CA LEU A 223 -17.30 21.00 -26.07
C LEU A 223 -18.36 22.10 -26.27
N GLU A 224 -19.23 21.93 -27.26
CA GLU A 224 -20.46 22.72 -27.40
C GLU A 224 -21.27 22.88 -26.11
N SER A 225 -21.85 24.08 -25.96
CA SER A 225 -22.79 24.47 -24.90
C SER A 225 -23.88 23.44 -24.63
N THR A 226 -24.43 22.86 -25.68
CA THR A 226 -25.57 21.94 -25.66
C THR A 226 -25.27 20.62 -24.94
N VAL A 227 -23.99 20.22 -24.85
CA VAL A 227 -23.58 18.97 -24.22
C VAL A 227 -23.95 18.95 -22.74
N TYR A 228 -23.81 20.08 -22.05
CA TYR A 228 -24.16 20.14 -20.64
C TYR A 228 -25.67 19.90 -20.40
N ASP A 229 -26.52 20.45 -21.27
CA ASP A 229 -27.96 20.24 -21.21
C ASP A 229 -28.33 18.78 -21.54
N GLN A 230 -27.66 18.17 -22.53
CA GLN A 230 -27.86 16.75 -22.87
C GLN A 230 -27.39 15.83 -21.74
N ALA A 231 -26.25 16.12 -21.12
CA ALA A 231 -25.75 15.37 -19.98
C ALA A 231 -26.70 15.52 -18.78
N SER A 232 -27.23 16.72 -18.54
CA SER A 232 -28.24 16.98 -17.50
C SER A 232 -29.52 16.19 -17.71
N TYR A 233 -29.95 16.01 -18.96
CA TYR A 233 -31.07 15.13 -19.30
C TYR A 233 -30.72 13.65 -19.05
N ALA A 234 -29.55 13.21 -19.51
CA ALA A 234 -29.09 11.82 -19.35
C ALA A 234 -28.76 11.42 -17.89
N ALA A 235 -28.59 12.39 -16.99
CA ALA A 235 -28.45 12.12 -15.55
C ALA A 235 -29.72 11.49 -14.94
N ASN A 236 -30.88 11.62 -15.59
CA ASN A 236 -32.15 11.01 -15.18
C ASN A 236 -32.54 9.80 -16.05
N ASP A 237 -31.58 9.16 -16.73
CA ASP A 237 -31.82 7.99 -17.58
C ASP A 237 -32.27 6.76 -16.76
N ASP A 238 -33.03 5.86 -17.36
CA ASP A 238 -33.48 4.62 -16.72
C ASP A 238 -32.31 3.69 -16.30
N TYR A 239 -31.17 3.77 -16.99
CA TYR A 239 -30.03 2.88 -16.79
C TYR A 239 -28.89 3.53 -15.99
N GLU A 240 -28.42 2.81 -14.97
CA GLU A 240 -27.40 3.30 -14.03
C GLU A 240 -26.09 3.73 -14.70
N ARG A 241 -25.61 3.01 -15.72
CA ARG A 241 -24.35 3.34 -16.41
C ARG A 241 -24.44 4.66 -17.19
N VAL A 242 -25.61 4.96 -17.75
CA VAL A 242 -25.85 6.22 -18.47
C VAL A 242 -25.84 7.38 -17.47
N ARG A 243 -26.55 7.22 -16.34
CA ARG A 243 -26.55 8.22 -15.25
C ARG A 243 -25.14 8.48 -14.72
N ILE A 244 -24.33 7.44 -14.48
CA ILE A 244 -22.93 7.57 -14.05
C ILE A 244 -22.09 8.35 -15.07
N ALA A 245 -22.17 7.98 -16.36
CA ALA A 245 -21.43 8.66 -17.42
C ALA A 245 -21.85 10.14 -17.55
N ALA A 246 -23.16 10.42 -17.41
CA ALA A 246 -23.71 11.77 -17.42
C ALA A 246 -23.20 12.60 -16.24
N LEU A 247 -23.23 12.07 -15.01
CA LEU A 247 -22.75 12.76 -13.81
C LEU A 247 -21.24 13.06 -13.90
N ASN A 248 -20.44 12.13 -14.44
CA ASN A 248 -19.02 12.36 -14.69
C ASN A 248 -18.79 13.52 -15.68
N LEU A 249 -19.59 13.59 -16.75
CA LEU A 249 -19.52 14.65 -17.75
C LEU A 249 -19.96 16.01 -17.20
N ILE A 250 -21.06 16.04 -16.44
CA ILE A 250 -21.53 17.24 -15.72
C ILE A 250 -20.43 17.76 -14.80
N CYS A 251 -19.87 16.89 -13.95
CA CYS A 251 -18.83 17.27 -13.00
C CYS A 251 -17.59 17.83 -13.69
N THR A 252 -17.10 17.15 -14.74
CA THR A 252 -15.90 17.58 -15.46
C THR A 252 -16.13 18.94 -16.15
N LEU A 253 -17.25 19.11 -16.83
CA LEU A 253 -17.61 20.38 -17.49
C LEU A 253 -17.78 21.53 -16.50
N ALA A 254 -18.43 21.27 -15.37
CA ALA A 254 -18.70 22.27 -14.34
C ALA A 254 -17.42 22.74 -13.63
N VAL A 255 -16.50 21.81 -13.34
CA VAL A 255 -15.20 22.12 -12.71
C VAL A 255 -14.27 22.87 -13.66
N ASP A 256 -14.26 22.53 -14.96
CA ASP A 256 -13.38 23.15 -15.94
C ASP A 256 -13.87 24.53 -16.42
N THR A 257 -15.19 24.78 -16.35
CA THR A 257 -15.78 26.08 -16.70
C THR A 257 -16.58 26.69 -15.54
N PRO A 258 -15.93 26.97 -14.39
CA PRO A 258 -16.62 27.21 -13.14
C PRO A 258 -17.41 28.52 -13.13
N THR A 259 -17.03 29.54 -13.90
CA THR A 259 -17.67 30.87 -13.90
C THR A 259 -18.77 31.04 -14.95
N ARG A 260 -19.04 30.01 -15.75
CA ARG A 260 -20.05 30.08 -16.81
C ARG A 260 -21.44 30.25 -16.20
N LEU A 261 -22.20 31.24 -16.66
CA LEU A 261 -23.56 31.49 -16.22
C LEU A 261 -24.55 30.70 -17.08
N LEU A 262 -25.48 30.00 -16.43
CA LEU A 262 -26.57 29.28 -17.05
C LEU A 262 -27.90 30.01 -16.80
N PRO A 263 -28.76 30.15 -17.82
CA PRO A 263 -30.07 30.77 -17.64
C PRO A 263 -31.03 29.82 -16.90
N LEU A 264 -31.60 30.26 -15.77
CA LEU A 264 -32.67 29.52 -15.11
C LEU A 264 -33.99 29.77 -15.85
N THR A 265 -34.60 28.70 -16.38
CA THR A 265 -35.91 28.79 -17.00
C THR A 265 -36.99 28.72 -15.92
N SER A 266 -37.41 29.86 -15.37
CA SER A 266 -38.64 29.88 -14.58
C SER A 266 -39.83 29.56 -15.48
N LYS A 267 -40.59 28.49 -15.16
CA LYS A 267 -41.81 28.09 -15.87
C LYS A 267 -42.95 29.14 -15.79
N LYS A 268 -42.77 30.26 -15.08
CA LYS A 268 -43.67 31.42 -15.15
C LYS A 268 -42.83 32.70 -15.16
N GLY A 269 -43.05 33.52 -16.19
CA GLY A 269 -42.26 34.73 -16.47
C GLY A 269 -42.12 35.66 -15.28
N GLY A 270 -40.89 36.11 -15.04
CA GLY A 270 -40.54 37.07 -14.00
C GLY A 270 -39.17 36.75 -13.42
N LEU A 271 -38.14 37.47 -13.90
CA LEU A 271 -36.71 37.39 -13.60
C LEU A 271 -35.93 36.20 -14.20
N SER A 272 -35.09 36.54 -15.19
CA SER A 272 -33.98 35.71 -15.67
C SER A 272 -32.89 35.64 -14.60
N GLN A 273 -33.09 34.80 -13.59
CA GLN A 273 -32.00 34.47 -12.67
C GLN A 273 -30.99 33.59 -13.41
N SER A 274 -29.70 33.81 -13.17
CA SER A 274 -28.62 32.99 -13.72
C SER A 274 -27.91 32.29 -12.58
N ILE A 275 -27.66 30.99 -12.73
CA ILE A 275 -26.85 30.21 -11.79
C ILE A 275 -25.46 29.97 -12.39
N VAL A 276 -24.46 29.91 -11.53
CA VAL A 276 -23.11 29.50 -11.92
C VAL A 276 -23.11 28.01 -12.23
N MET A 277 -22.53 27.61 -13.36
CA MET A 277 -22.49 26.23 -13.83
C MET A 277 -21.88 25.27 -12.81
N LEU A 278 -20.90 25.73 -12.04
CA LEU A 278 -20.31 24.96 -10.94
C LEU A 278 -21.35 24.61 -9.86
N ASP A 279 -22.14 25.58 -9.42
CA ASP A 279 -23.17 25.39 -8.39
C ASP A 279 -24.33 24.53 -8.92
N ASP A 280 -24.76 24.72 -10.17
CA ASP A 280 -25.78 23.88 -10.81
C ASP A 280 -25.31 22.43 -10.98
N GLY A 281 -24.06 22.23 -11.41
CA GLY A 281 -23.45 20.91 -11.54
C GLY A 281 -23.34 20.20 -10.19
N PHE A 282 -22.98 20.94 -9.14
CA PHE A 282 -22.94 20.42 -7.78
C PHE A 282 -24.32 20.01 -7.29
N ALA A 283 -25.35 20.84 -7.50
CA ALA A 283 -26.72 20.53 -7.11
C ALA A 283 -27.24 19.24 -7.77
N LYS A 284 -26.97 19.04 -9.07
CA LYS A 284 -27.34 17.82 -9.81
C LYS A 284 -26.61 16.58 -9.32
N VAL A 285 -25.34 16.71 -8.92
CA VAL A 285 -24.60 15.61 -8.30
C VAL A 285 -25.14 15.30 -6.91
N CYS A 286 -25.55 16.31 -6.15
CA CYS A 286 -26.19 16.12 -4.84
C CYS A 286 -27.57 15.45 -4.96
N ASP A 287 -28.37 15.81 -5.97
CA ASP A 287 -29.65 15.14 -6.28
C ASP A 287 -29.46 13.62 -6.47
N ALA A 288 -28.36 13.21 -7.12
CA ALA A 288 -28.03 11.81 -7.40
C ALA A 288 -27.65 10.99 -6.15
N ILE A 289 -27.51 11.60 -4.97
CA ILE A 289 -27.43 10.87 -3.70
C ILE A 289 -28.75 10.17 -3.37
N ASN A 290 -29.87 10.66 -3.89
CA ASN A 290 -31.18 10.03 -3.70
C ASN A 290 -31.51 8.98 -4.79
N ASP A 291 -30.52 8.55 -5.58
CA ASP A 291 -30.71 7.56 -6.64
C ASP A 291 -31.07 6.17 -6.11
N VAL A 292 -31.84 5.41 -6.89
CA VAL A 292 -32.26 4.04 -6.55
C VAL A 292 -31.08 3.06 -6.54
N SER A 293 -30.06 3.27 -7.40
CA SER A 293 -28.87 2.43 -7.46
C SER A 293 -27.78 2.98 -6.55
N PHE A 294 -27.35 2.18 -5.59
CA PHE A 294 -26.25 2.54 -4.70
C PHE A 294 -24.92 2.79 -5.42
N ILE A 295 -24.74 2.22 -6.62
CA ILE A 295 -23.55 2.46 -7.46
C ILE A 295 -23.54 3.92 -7.95
N VAL A 296 -24.71 4.44 -8.34
CA VAL A 296 -24.88 5.84 -8.73
C VAL A 296 -24.67 6.75 -7.52
N ARG A 297 -25.29 6.42 -6.36
CA ARG A 297 -25.10 7.18 -5.11
C ARG A 297 -23.63 7.25 -4.69
N THR A 298 -22.91 6.12 -4.77
CA THR A 298 -21.47 6.05 -4.46
C THR A 298 -20.67 6.95 -5.39
N GLN A 299 -20.98 6.91 -6.69
CA GLN A 299 -20.30 7.76 -7.66
C GLN A 299 -20.62 9.25 -7.45
N ALA A 300 -21.88 9.59 -7.18
CA ALA A 300 -22.31 10.94 -6.86
C ALA A 300 -21.55 11.47 -5.64
N ALA A 301 -21.51 10.69 -4.55
CA ALA A 301 -20.75 11.02 -3.34
C ALA A 301 -19.27 11.29 -3.67
N LYS A 302 -18.61 10.44 -4.47
CA LYS A 302 -17.22 10.67 -4.91
C LYS A 302 -17.02 11.93 -5.76
N LEU A 303 -17.99 12.24 -6.63
CA LEU A 303 -17.91 13.41 -7.50
C LEU A 303 -18.03 14.72 -6.72
N MET A 304 -18.79 14.75 -5.62
CA MET A 304 -18.90 15.94 -4.75
C MET A 304 -17.52 16.48 -4.31
N ALA A 305 -16.54 15.61 -4.03
CA ALA A 305 -15.18 16.03 -3.65
C ALA A 305 -14.49 16.95 -4.66
N LYS A 306 -14.85 16.86 -5.95
CA LYS A 306 -14.21 17.63 -7.02
C LYS A 306 -14.67 19.08 -7.07
N PHE A 307 -15.77 19.41 -6.41
CA PHE A 307 -16.42 20.72 -6.45
C PHE A 307 -15.88 21.69 -5.38
N VAL A 308 -14.54 21.83 -5.30
CA VAL A 308 -13.87 22.65 -4.27
C VAL A 308 -14.26 24.15 -4.33
N GLY A 309 -14.57 24.65 -5.53
CA GLY A 309 -14.92 26.05 -5.76
C GLY A 309 -16.40 26.41 -5.59
N VAL A 310 -17.25 25.48 -5.13
CA VAL A 310 -18.69 25.74 -4.96
C VAL A 310 -18.93 26.80 -3.90
N SER A 311 -19.98 27.58 -4.10
CA SER A 311 -20.39 28.60 -3.16
C SER A 311 -20.69 28.02 -1.77
N LEU A 312 -20.22 28.72 -0.73
CA LEU A 312 -20.38 28.28 0.66
C LEU A 312 -21.86 28.01 1.01
N HIS A 313 -22.79 28.79 0.46
CA HIS A 313 -24.22 28.59 0.65
C HIS A 313 -24.70 27.19 0.22
N PHE A 314 -24.27 26.70 -0.95
CA PHE A 314 -24.61 25.36 -1.43
C PHE A 314 -23.97 24.28 -0.56
N LEU A 315 -22.73 24.50 -0.10
CA LEU A 315 -22.08 23.57 0.84
C LEU A 315 -22.84 23.50 2.17
N GLU A 316 -23.22 24.63 2.76
CA GLU A 316 -23.96 24.65 4.03
C GLU A 316 -25.32 23.95 3.92
N GLN A 317 -26.02 24.09 2.79
CA GLN A 317 -27.29 23.39 2.53
C GLN A 317 -27.16 21.86 2.59
N THR A 318 -26.01 21.29 2.20
CA THR A 318 -25.80 19.82 2.24
C THR A 318 -25.86 19.22 3.65
N LEU A 319 -25.71 20.04 4.68
CA LEU A 319 -25.73 19.64 6.09
C LEU A 319 -27.10 19.83 6.74
N TYR A 320 -28.09 20.39 6.04
CA TYR A 320 -29.41 20.61 6.60
C TYR A 320 -30.18 19.30 6.80
N LYS A 321 -30.72 19.13 8.01
CA LYS A 321 -31.50 17.94 8.41
C LYS A 321 -32.98 18.01 7.99
N GLN A 322 -33.45 19.15 7.46
CA GLN A 322 -34.86 19.30 7.11
C GLN A 322 -35.23 18.53 5.85
N LEU A 323 -36.23 17.66 5.97
CA LEU A 323 -36.80 16.86 4.87
C LEU A 323 -37.25 17.75 3.69
N MET A 324 -36.77 17.37 2.50
CA MET A 324 -37.19 17.86 1.16
C MET A 324 -38.71 18.01 0.98
N SER A 325 -39.52 17.25 1.73
CA SER A 325 -40.99 17.28 1.63
C SER A 325 -41.64 18.56 2.14
N ASN A 326 -40.99 19.27 3.09
CA ASN A 326 -41.54 20.47 3.73
C ASN A 326 -41.16 21.77 2.99
N MET A 327 -40.30 21.66 1.96
CA MET A 327 -39.78 22.76 1.14
C MET A 327 -40.57 22.95 -0.17
N LYS A 328 -41.71 22.27 -0.34
CA LYS A 328 -42.64 22.57 -1.44
C LYS A 328 -43.15 23.99 -1.28
N ARG A 329 -42.88 24.85 -2.27
CA ARG A 329 -43.37 26.24 -2.36
C ARG A 329 -44.85 26.28 -1.94
N LYS A 330 -45.16 26.89 -0.78
CA LYS A 330 -46.55 27.13 -0.40
C LYS A 330 -47.13 28.06 -1.48
N GLN A 331 -48.23 27.65 -2.12
CA GLN A 331 -48.98 28.52 -3.04
C GLN A 331 -49.22 29.89 -2.37
N SER A 332 -49.15 30.97 -3.14
CA SER A 332 -49.32 32.32 -2.59
C SER A 332 -50.65 32.41 -1.81
N GLY A 333 -50.70 33.24 -0.77
CA GLY A 333 -51.92 33.39 0.04
C GLY A 333 -53.16 33.71 -0.81
N HIS A 334 -52.97 34.42 -1.93
CA HIS A 334 -54.00 34.73 -2.91
C HIS A 334 -54.46 33.50 -3.71
N ASP A 335 -53.55 32.62 -4.11
CA ASP A 335 -53.88 31.38 -4.83
C ASP A 335 -54.58 30.37 -3.90
N ARG A 336 -54.15 30.29 -2.63
CA ARG A 336 -54.83 29.49 -1.60
C ARG A 336 -56.23 30.00 -1.30
N GLN A 337 -56.41 31.33 -1.17
CA GLN A 337 -57.73 31.94 -0.97
C GLN A 337 -58.65 31.71 -2.17
N ARG A 338 -58.11 31.72 -3.39
CA ARG A 338 -58.89 31.42 -4.60
C ARG A 338 -59.33 29.95 -4.65
N GLU A 339 -58.45 29.00 -4.35
CA GLU A 339 -58.82 27.58 -4.22
C GLU A 339 -59.82 27.34 -3.07
N LEU A 340 -59.66 28.03 -1.93
CA LEU A 340 -60.61 27.98 -0.81
C LEU A 340 -61.99 28.54 -1.18
N PHE A 341 -62.03 29.56 -2.04
CA PHE A 341 -63.29 30.15 -2.53
C PHE A 341 -63.93 29.28 -3.62
N GLU A 342 -63.15 28.69 -4.52
CA GLU A 342 -63.62 27.79 -5.58
C GLU A 342 -64.05 26.41 -5.06
N SER A 343 -63.50 25.94 -3.94
CA SER A 343 -63.82 24.63 -3.34
C SER A 343 -64.99 24.65 -2.34
N GLY A 344 -65.48 25.83 -1.91
CA GLY A 344 -66.65 25.95 -1.04
C GLY A 344 -66.47 25.45 0.41
N ASP A 345 -65.27 25.00 0.79
CA ASP A 345 -64.98 24.36 2.08
C ASP A 345 -64.58 25.36 3.19
N TRP A 346 -65.37 26.42 3.39
CA TRP A 346 -65.07 27.47 4.39
C TRP A 346 -65.10 26.95 5.86
N ALA A 347 -65.69 25.79 6.14
CA ALA A 347 -66.11 25.42 7.49
C ALA A 347 -65.53 24.11 8.07
N SER A 348 -64.22 23.84 7.91
CA SER A 348 -63.54 22.78 8.66
C SER A 348 -62.35 23.33 9.44
N GLY A 349 -62.55 23.59 10.74
CA GLY A 349 -61.57 24.11 11.70
C GLY A 349 -60.36 23.22 11.99
N LYS A 350 -60.01 22.29 11.08
CA LYS A 350 -58.82 21.42 11.18
C LYS A 350 -57.56 22.00 10.52
N ARG A 351 -57.64 23.14 9.82
CA ARG A 351 -56.50 23.72 9.07
C ARG A 351 -55.80 24.92 9.73
N PHE A 352 -56.27 25.38 10.89
CA PHE A 352 -55.65 26.49 11.63
C PHE A 352 -54.29 26.15 12.26
N ALA A 353 -53.95 24.85 12.43
CA ALA A 353 -52.68 24.43 13.01
C ALA A 353 -51.46 24.65 12.08
N ASP A 354 -51.68 25.02 10.82
CA ASP A 354 -50.63 25.21 9.80
C ASP A 354 -50.13 26.66 9.70
N ASP A 355 -50.70 27.56 10.53
CA ASP A 355 -50.41 29.01 10.64
C ASP A 355 -49.50 29.37 11.83
N ALA A 356 -48.77 28.40 12.40
CA ALA A 356 -47.73 28.71 13.38
C ALA A 356 -46.59 29.50 12.70
N PRO A 357 -46.13 30.63 13.27
CA PRO A 357 -45.05 31.42 12.67
C PRO A 357 -43.77 30.57 12.69
N LYS A 358 -43.31 30.19 11.49
CA LYS A 358 -41.98 29.60 11.31
C LYS A 358 -40.94 30.73 11.28
N GLU A 359 -39.73 30.40 11.72
CA GLU A 359 -38.56 31.28 11.71
C GLU A 359 -38.49 32.07 10.41
N THR A 360 -38.27 33.39 10.52
CA THR A 360 -38.12 34.31 9.39
C THR A 360 -36.84 33.94 8.63
N LEU A 361 -36.96 33.03 7.67
CA LEU A 361 -35.93 32.82 6.65
C LEU A 361 -35.96 34.03 5.71
N ASP A 362 -34.78 34.56 5.39
CA ASP A 362 -34.61 35.71 4.51
C ASP A 362 -35.29 35.44 3.16
N GLU A 363 -36.20 36.31 2.69
CA GLU A 363 -36.94 36.11 1.44
C GLU A 363 -36.01 36.01 0.21
N ASP A 364 -34.78 36.54 0.30
CA ASP A 364 -33.75 36.39 -0.72
C ASP A 364 -33.17 34.95 -0.80
N SER A 365 -33.23 34.20 0.30
CA SER A 365 -32.85 32.77 0.35
C SER A 365 -33.93 31.84 -0.24
N GLU A 366 -35.18 32.33 -0.39
CA GLU A 366 -36.28 31.57 -1.01
C GLU A 366 -36.27 31.61 -2.55
N SER A 367 -35.46 32.47 -3.18
CA SER A 367 -35.49 32.59 -4.65
C SER A 367 -34.60 31.58 -5.40
N LEU A 368 -33.66 30.92 -4.70
CA LEU A 368 -32.69 29.97 -5.28
C LEU A 368 -32.82 28.56 -4.69
N ILE A 369 -34.06 28.10 -4.50
CA ILE A 369 -34.35 26.72 -4.04
C ILE A 369 -33.89 25.72 -5.11
N THR A 370 -32.62 25.35 -5.04
CA THR A 370 -32.04 24.23 -5.78
C THR A 370 -32.25 23.00 -4.93
N MET A 371 -33.32 22.26 -5.23
CA MET A 371 -33.78 21.12 -4.44
C MET A 371 -32.68 20.06 -4.21
N GLY A 372 -31.66 19.95 -5.07
CA GLY A 372 -30.70 18.87 -4.97
C GLY A 372 -29.63 18.94 -3.90
N ALA A 373 -29.19 20.13 -3.48
CA ALA A 373 -28.10 20.24 -2.51
C ALA A 373 -28.54 19.97 -1.06
N CYS A 374 -29.81 20.24 -0.73
CA CYS A 374 -30.29 20.20 0.65
C CYS A 374 -30.21 18.80 1.28
N GLY A 375 -29.46 18.67 2.38
CA GLY A 375 -29.35 17.42 3.14
C GLY A 375 -28.61 16.28 2.43
N ALA A 376 -27.96 16.55 1.30
CA ALA A 376 -27.31 15.51 0.50
C ALA A 376 -26.23 14.73 1.28
N PHE A 377 -25.38 15.41 2.07
CA PHE A 377 -24.38 14.71 2.87
C PHE A 377 -24.99 13.96 4.05
N VAL A 378 -26.06 14.49 4.66
CA VAL A 378 -26.77 13.79 5.74
C VAL A 378 -27.31 12.45 5.21
N HIS A 379 -27.98 12.47 4.06
CA HIS A 379 -28.48 11.24 3.43
C HIS A 379 -27.36 10.28 3.02
N ALA A 380 -26.24 10.78 2.51
CA ALA A 380 -25.12 9.93 2.13
C ALA A 380 -24.40 9.29 3.34
N LEU A 381 -24.37 9.98 4.49
CA LEU A 381 -23.82 9.44 5.74
C LEU A 381 -24.77 8.43 6.41
N GLU A 382 -26.07 8.61 6.27
CA GLU A 382 -27.11 7.69 6.79
C GLU A 382 -27.43 6.53 5.81
N ASP A 383 -26.63 6.37 4.76
CA ASP A 383 -26.85 5.36 3.71
C ASP A 383 -26.68 3.92 4.23
N GLU A 384 -27.45 2.99 3.68
CA GLU A 384 -27.38 1.57 4.00
C GLU A 384 -26.05 0.93 3.55
N TYR A 385 -25.43 1.44 2.47
CA TYR A 385 -24.19 0.88 1.94
C TYR A 385 -22.95 1.64 2.46
N MET A 386 -21.95 0.89 2.91
CA MET A 386 -20.71 1.46 3.44
C MET A 386 -19.91 2.23 2.38
N GLU A 387 -20.04 1.85 1.10
CA GLU A 387 -19.35 2.49 -0.02
C GLU A 387 -19.81 3.93 -0.25
N VAL A 388 -21.11 4.20 -0.04
CA VAL A 388 -21.68 5.54 -0.11
C VAL A 388 -21.24 6.35 1.10
N ARG A 389 -21.38 5.78 2.31
CA ARG A 389 -20.95 6.42 3.57
C ARG A 389 -19.47 6.82 3.54
N GLY A 390 -18.60 5.90 3.13
CA GLY A 390 -17.17 6.15 3.03
C GLY A 390 -16.81 7.22 1.99
N ALA A 391 -17.44 7.17 0.81
CA ALA A 391 -17.27 8.21 -0.21
C ALA A 391 -17.76 9.58 0.27
N ALA A 392 -18.86 9.63 1.02
CA ALA A 392 -19.39 10.86 1.59
C ALA A 392 -18.43 11.48 2.62
N VAL A 393 -17.89 10.67 3.54
CA VAL A 393 -16.89 11.10 4.52
C VAL A 393 -15.64 11.65 3.83
N GLU A 394 -15.15 10.97 2.79
CA GLU A 394 -13.99 11.42 2.02
C GLU A 394 -14.26 12.76 1.32
N SER A 395 -15.39 12.87 0.63
CA SER A 395 -15.78 14.09 -0.08
C SER A 395 -16.01 15.27 0.86
N MET A 396 -16.67 15.04 1.98
CA MET A 396 -16.86 16.05 3.03
C MET A 396 -15.52 16.54 3.58
N CYS A 397 -14.56 15.63 3.78
CA CYS A 397 -13.21 15.99 4.21
C CYS A 397 -12.49 16.87 3.19
N VAL A 398 -12.56 16.55 1.90
CA VAL A 398 -11.91 17.34 0.83
C VAL A 398 -12.49 18.75 0.77
N LEU A 399 -13.81 18.88 0.79
CA LEU A 399 -14.49 20.18 0.74
C LEU A 399 -14.22 21.02 2.01
N ALA A 400 -14.13 20.36 3.17
CA ALA A 400 -13.81 21.01 4.45
C ALA A 400 -12.36 21.50 4.55
N GLN A 401 -11.39 20.87 3.88
CA GLN A 401 -9.99 21.34 3.90
C GLN A 401 -9.82 22.73 3.29
N SER A 402 -10.66 23.11 2.34
CA SER A 402 -10.60 24.42 1.70
C SER A 402 -11.38 25.51 2.43
N ASN A 403 -12.34 25.14 3.29
CA ASN A 403 -13.29 26.06 3.92
C ASN A 403 -13.38 25.85 5.44
N ALA A 404 -12.70 26.69 6.22
CA ALA A 404 -12.64 26.55 7.69
C ALA A 404 -13.99 26.79 8.41
N SER A 405 -14.92 27.57 7.84
CA SER A 405 -16.29 27.70 8.36
C SER A 405 -17.05 26.37 8.19
N TYR A 406 -17.00 25.81 6.98
CA TYR A 406 -17.63 24.53 6.66
C TYR A 406 -17.04 23.38 7.46
N ALA A 407 -15.71 23.33 7.65
CA ALA A 407 -15.04 22.33 8.48
C ALA A 407 -15.57 22.28 9.92
N ARG A 408 -15.91 23.44 10.51
CA ARG A 408 -16.50 23.49 11.85
C ARG A 408 -17.94 22.98 11.89
N GLN A 409 -18.70 23.18 10.82
CA GLN A 409 -20.08 22.68 10.71
C GLN A 409 -20.12 21.17 10.43
N THR A 410 -19.16 20.63 9.67
CA THR A 410 -19.08 19.18 9.37
C THR A 410 -18.54 18.36 10.53
N GLN A 411 -17.87 19.00 11.49
CA GLN A 411 -17.22 18.33 12.62
C GLN A 411 -18.16 17.39 13.37
N ASP A 412 -19.38 17.84 13.70
CA ASP A 412 -20.34 17.04 14.47
C ASP A 412 -20.79 15.79 13.68
N PHE A 413 -21.07 15.94 12.39
CA PHE A 413 -21.41 14.81 11.51
C PHE A 413 -20.28 13.78 11.42
N LEU A 414 -19.01 14.22 11.32
CA LEU A 414 -17.87 13.32 11.28
C LEU A 414 -17.61 12.63 12.63
N VAL A 415 -17.88 13.30 13.76
CA VAL A 415 -17.80 12.70 15.09
C VAL A 415 -18.91 11.66 15.28
N ASP A 416 -20.12 11.91 14.77
CA ASP A 416 -21.23 10.94 14.82
C ASP A 416 -20.88 9.63 14.08
N MET A 417 -20.12 9.72 12.98
CA MET A 417 -19.61 8.54 12.26
C MET A 417 -18.64 7.67 13.08
N PHE A 418 -18.18 8.11 14.26
CA PHE A 418 -17.38 7.26 15.16
C PHE A 418 -18.21 6.16 15.80
N ASN A 419 -19.54 6.28 15.79
CA ASN A 419 -20.43 5.24 16.30
C ASN A 419 -21.01 4.37 15.16
N ASP A 420 -20.46 4.47 13.95
CA ASP A 420 -20.88 3.66 12.82
C ASP A 420 -20.65 2.15 13.08
N GLU A 421 -21.57 1.31 12.60
CA GLU A 421 -21.51 -0.14 12.76
C GLU A 421 -20.28 -0.77 12.07
N ILE A 422 -19.78 -0.17 10.98
CA ILE A 422 -18.68 -0.67 10.17
C ILE A 422 -17.36 -0.01 10.59
N GLN A 423 -16.39 -0.84 10.99
CA GLN A 423 -15.05 -0.39 11.43
C GLN A 423 -14.32 0.48 10.40
N GLU A 424 -14.43 0.14 9.10
CA GLU A 424 -13.77 0.89 8.02
C GLU A 424 -14.31 2.33 7.93
N VAL A 425 -15.63 2.51 8.04
CA VAL A 425 -16.27 3.85 8.00
C VAL A 425 -15.84 4.67 9.21
N ARG A 426 -15.84 4.07 10.41
CA ARG A 426 -15.32 4.72 11.63
C ARG A 426 -13.89 5.21 11.45
N LEU A 427 -13.01 4.35 10.91
CA LEU A 427 -11.60 4.67 10.70
C LEU A 427 -11.42 5.78 9.64
N GLN A 428 -12.25 5.79 8.59
CA GLN A 428 -12.26 6.86 7.59
C GLN A 428 -12.68 8.21 8.19
N ALA A 429 -13.70 8.23 9.05
CA ALA A 429 -14.13 9.43 9.76
C ALA A 429 -13.02 9.98 10.68
N ILE A 430 -12.34 9.10 11.42
CA ILE A 430 -11.21 9.49 12.28
C ILE A 430 -10.08 10.10 11.45
N ARG A 431 -9.74 9.48 10.31
CA ARG A 431 -8.71 9.99 9.38
C ARG A 431 -9.12 11.31 8.75
N ALA A 432 -10.40 11.49 8.43
CA ALA A 432 -10.94 12.75 7.92
C ALA A 432 -10.75 13.89 8.94
N LEU A 433 -11.16 13.67 10.20
CA LEU A 433 -10.97 14.66 11.26
C LEU A 433 -9.49 14.93 11.57
N CYS A 434 -8.60 13.93 11.47
CA CYS A 434 -7.17 14.14 11.59
C CYS A 434 -6.63 15.13 10.54
N LYS A 435 -7.12 15.06 9.29
CA LYS A 435 -6.72 16.00 8.23
C LYS A 435 -7.25 17.42 8.48
N LEU A 436 -8.39 17.53 9.17
CA LEU A 436 -9.04 18.80 9.49
C LEU A 436 -8.57 19.40 10.83
N SER A 437 -7.71 18.72 11.59
CA SER A 437 -7.41 19.04 12.99
C SER A 437 -6.93 20.49 13.23
N HIS A 438 -6.29 21.12 12.24
CA HIS A 438 -5.81 22.50 12.32
C HIS A 438 -6.93 23.56 12.33
N HIS A 439 -8.12 23.23 11.84
CA HIS A 439 -9.28 24.11 11.80
C HIS A 439 -10.26 23.87 12.97
N LEU A 440 -10.01 22.84 13.77
CA LEU A 440 -10.96 22.32 14.75
C LEU A 440 -10.46 22.51 16.19
N SER A 441 -11.43 22.73 17.08
CA SER A 441 -11.24 22.67 18.53
C SER A 441 -12.28 21.71 19.08
N LEU A 442 -11.85 20.77 19.92
CA LEU A 442 -12.74 19.78 20.54
C LEU A 442 -13.48 20.42 21.71
N ARG A 443 -14.80 20.28 21.70
CA ARG A 443 -15.70 20.66 22.79
C ARG A 443 -15.86 19.51 23.77
N ASP A 444 -16.32 19.79 24.99
CA ASP A 444 -16.43 18.78 26.05
C ASP A 444 -17.38 17.62 25.70
N ASP A 445 -18.49 17.89 25.00
CA ASP A 445 -19.42 16.88 24.48
C ASP A 445 -18.75 15.93 23.46
N GLN A 446 -17.90 16.48 22.59
CA GLN A 446 -17.16 15.69 21.60
C GLN A 446 -16.03 14.88 22.26
N VAL A 447 -15.40 15.42 23.31
CA VAL A 447 -14.36 14.73 24.08
C VAL A 447 -14.93 13.45 24.72
N GLU A 448 -16.15 13.49 25.25
CA GLU A 448 -16.80 12.31 25.81
C GLU A 448 -16.95 11.18 24.77
N ILE A 449 -17.38 11.53 23.55
CA ILE A 449 -17.50 10.57 22.44
C ILE A 449 -16.13 9.99 22.06
N ILE A 450 -15.14 10.87 21.87
CA ILE A 450 -13.77 10.48 21.47
C ILE A 450 -13.12 9.57 22.51
N THR A 451 -13.26 9.89 23.79
CA THR A 451 -12.73 9.07 24.89
C THR A 451 -13.48 7.75 25.06
N GLY A 452 -14.76 7.69 24.70
CA GLY A 452 -15.51 6.44 24.54
C GLY A 452 -14.89 5.51 23.50
N VAL A 453 -14.47 6.05 22.35
CA VAL A 453 -13.89 5.28 21.22
C VAL A 453 -12.48 4.76 21.53
N LEU A 454 -11.74 5.37 22.48
CA LEU A 454 -10.48 4.80 22.98
C LEU A 454 -10.64 3.38 23.56
N LYS A 455 -11.86 2.98 23.94
CA LYS A 455 -12.15 1.64 24.47
C LYS A 455 -12.42 0.59 23.38
N ASP A 456 -12.41 0.96 22.10
CA ASP A 456 -12.65 0.06 20.95
C ASP A 456 -11.63 -1.10 20.90
N TYR A 457 -12.07 -2.25 20.40
CA TYR A 457 -11.24 -3.45 20.26
C TYR A 457 -10.19 -3.32 19.15
N GLY A 458 -10.50 -2.59 18.07
CA GLY A 458 -9.65 -2.37 16.92
C GLY A 458 -8.44 -1.48 17.24
N ALA A 459 -7.23 -2.03 17.12
CA ALA A 459 -5.99 -1.28 17.37
C ALA A 459 -5.84 -0.06 16.43
N ASP A 460 -6.23 -0.20 15.16
CA ASP A 460 -6.14 0.88 14.17
C ASP A 460 -7.04 2.07 14.51
N ILE A 461 -8.23 1.82 15.06
CA ILE A 461 -9.14 2.87 15.55
C ILE A 461 -8.49 3.60 16.71
N ARG A 462 -7.99 2.87 17.72
CA ARG A 462 -7.36 3.48 18.90
C ARG A 462 -6.15 4.34 18.53
N VAL A 463 -5.27 3.84 17.66
CA VAL A 463 -4.12 4.60 17.13
C VAL A 463 -4.59 5.80 16.30
N GLY A 464 -5.66 5.66 15.53
CA GLY A 464 -6.29 6.77 14.82
C GLY A 464 -6.75 7.89 15.76
N ILE A 465 -7.43 7.52 16.86
CA ILE A 465 -7.85 8.48 17.90
C ILE A 465 -6.65 9.11 18.60
N HIS A 466 -5.59 8.35 18.88
CA HIS A 466 -4.35 8.91 19.42
C HIS A 466 -3.80 10.03 18.52
N ARG A 467 -3.74 9.80 17.21
CA ARG A 467 -3.31 10.82 16.22
C ARG A 467 -4.26 12.03 16.18
N LEU A 468 -5.57 11.80 16.26
CA LEU A 468 -6.57 12.86 16.29
C LEU A 468 -6.39 13.78 17.52
N ILE A 469 -6.30 13.19 18.72
CA ILE A 469 -6.12 13.93 19.97
C ILE A 469 -4.81 14.73 19.95
N GLN A 470 -3.74 14.17 19.37
CA GLN A 470 -2.46 14.87 19.22
C GLN A 470 -2.58 16.11 18.30
N GLY A 471 -3.38 16.02 17.25
CA GLY A 471 -3.57 17.07 16.24
C GLY A 471 -4.49 18.21 16.67
N CYS A 472 -5.54 17.91 17.45
CA CYS A 472 -6.58 18.86 17.82
C CYS A 472 -6.25 19.68 19.08
N ALA A 473 -6.83 20.89 19.16
CA ALA A 473 -6.90 21.65 20.40
C ALA A 473 -8.13 21.21 21.22
N VAL A 474 -8.03 21.24 22.55
CA VAL A 474 -9.15 21.03 23.48
C VAL A 474 -9.56 22.37 24.06
N SER A 475 -10.88 22.63 24.10
CA SER A 475 -11.41 23.96 24.43
C SER A 475 -11.39 24.29 25.93
N ALA A 476 -11.49 23.28 26.80
CA ALA A 476 -11.61 23.46 28.25
C ALA A 476 -10.66 22.55 29.05
N GLN A 477 -10.38 22.96 30.29
CA GLN A 477 -9.54 22.21 31.23
C GLN A 477 -10.17 20.85 31.61
N THR A 478 -11.49 20.80 31.78
CA THR A 478 -12.28 19.60 32.08
C THR A 478 -12.08 18.54 31.00
N GLY A 479 -12.32 18.90 29.74
CA GLY A 479 -12.08 17.99 28.61
C GLY A 479 -10.63 17.52 28.53
N LEU A 480 -9.65 18.40 28.79
CA LEU A 480 -8.23 17.99 28.78
C LEU A 480 -7.90 16.96 29.87
N ARG A 481 -8.44 17.16 31.07
CA ARG A 481 -8.32 16.21 32.18
C ARG A 481 -8.92 14.85 31.80
N ASP A 482 -10.12 14.84 31.23
CA ASP A 482 -10.81 13.60 30.85
C ASP A 482 -10.06 12.84 29.75
N VAL A 483 -9.48 13.56 28.78
CA VAL A 483 -8.59 12.98 27.76
C VAL A 483 -7.37 12.32 28.41
N ILE A 484 -6.69 13.00 29.33
CA ILE A 484 -5.49 12.45 29.99
C ILE A 484 -5.85 11.20 30.79
N LEU A 485 -6.92 11.25 31.59
CA LEU A 485 -7.35 10.10 32.39
C LEU A 485 -7.80 8.93 31.51
N ALA A 486 -8.50 9.19 30.40
CA ALA A 486 -8.90 8.16 29.45
C ALA A 486 -7.69 7.51 28.74
N LEU A 487 -6.63 8.28 28.41
CA LEU A 487 -5.39 7.73 27.87
C LEU A 487 -4.64 6.85 28.88
N LEU A 488 -4.63 7.24 30.16
CA LEU A 488 -4.04 6.41 31.22
C LEU A 488 -4.83 5.11 31.44
N ASP A 489 -6.17 5.16 31.44
CA ASP A 489 -7.02 3.96 31.48
C ASP A 489 -6.80 3.07 30.24
N ASN A 490 -6.68 3.68 29.06
CA ASN A 490 -6.38 2.99 27.82
C ASN A 490 -5.05 2.23 27.88
N MET A 491 -4.00 2.84 28.46
CA MET A 491 -2.70 2.20 28.64
C MET A 491 -2.77 0.98 29.58
N ARG A 492 -3.56 1.08 30.66
CA ARG A 492 -3.77 -0.04 31.60
C ARG A 492 -4.51 -1.20 30.93
N ARG A 493 -5.50 -0.89 30.08
CA ARG A 493 -6.29 -1.89 29.36
C ARG A 493 -5.54 -2.51 28.17
N TYR A 494 -4.77 -1.71 27.46
CA TYR A 494 -4.01 -2.10 26.26
C TYR A 494 -2.54 -1.65 26.37
N PRO A 495 -1.68 -2.40 27.09
CA PRO A 495 -0.27 -2.04 27.27
C PRO A 495 0.55 -1.92 25.97
N VAL A 496 0.05 -2.53 24.89
CA VAL A 496 0.70 -2.47 23.57
C VAL A 496 0.66 -1.06 22.97
N ASP A 497 -0.31 -0.23 23.38
CA ASP A 497 -0.50 1.11 22.84
C ASP A 497 0.36 2.17 23.56
N LYS A 498 1.24 1.76 24.51
CA LYS A 498 2.03 2.69 25.32
C LYS A 498 2.85 3.71 24.52
N GLN A 499 3.44 3.27 23.41
CA GLN A 499 4.28 4.14 22.58
C GLN A 499 3.45 5.22 21.86
N SER A 500 2.27 4.88 21.35
CA SER A 500 1.40 5.87 20.72
C SER A 500 0.90 6.86 21.78
N ILE A 501 0.49 6.38 22.96
CA ILE A 501 0.02 7.24 24.05
C ILE A 501 1.11 8.21 24.52
N TRP A 502 2.36 7.76 24.69
CA TRP A 502 3.47 8.67 25.03
C TRP A 502 3.69 9.79 24.00
N ARG A 503 3.53 9.50 22.70
CA ARG A 503 3.60 10.53 21.65
C ARG A 503 2.42 11.52 21.76
N VAL A 504 1.22 11.04 22.10
CA VAL A 504 0.05 11.91 22.34
C VAL A 504 0.28 12.79 23.56
N MET A 505 0.75 12.25 24.68
CA MET A 505 1.03 12.99 25.91
C MET A 505 2.05 14.11 25.68
N LYS A 506 3.08 13.84 24.87
CA LYS A 506 4.01 14.87 24.39
C LYS A 506 3.28 15.99 23.64
N GLY A 507 2.44 15.64 22.68
CA GLY A 507 1.66 16.61 21.89
C GLY A 507 0.70 17.44 22.74
N ILE A 508 0.02 16.79 23.69
CA ILE A 508 -0.87 17.43 24.67
C ILE A 508 -0.11 18.50 25.47
N GLY A 509 1.04 18.14 26.05
CA GLY A 509 1.84 19.06 26.86
C GLY A 509 2.34 20.26 26.05
N LEU A 510 2.74 20.06 24.79
CA LEU A 510 3.22 21.14 23.92
C LEU A 510 2.13 22.12 23.46
N ARG A 511 0.89 21.64 23.28
CA ARG A 511 -0.22 22.45 22.74
C ARG A 511 -1.03 23.14 23.84
N HIS A 512 -1.18 22.50 25.00
CA HIS A 512 -2.11 22.94 26.05
C HIS A 512 -1.41 23.42 27.32
N SER A 513 -0.23 24.06 27.23
CA SER A 513 0.52 24.48 28.42
C SER A 513 -0.30 25.32 29.40
N GLY A 514 -1.11 26.26 28.89
CA GLY A 514 -1.98 27.10 29.74
C GLY A 514 -3.09 26.33 30.45
N LEU A 515 -3.71 25.32 29.80
CA LEU A 515 -4.74 24.47 30.42
C LEU A 515 -4.14 23.41 31.37
N MET A 516 -2.86 23.07 31.19
CA MET A 516 -2.15 22.10 32.04
C MET A 516 -1.79 22.68 33.42
N SER A 517 -1.56 23.99 33.53
CA SER A 517 -1.17 24.66 34.78
C SER A 517 -2.00 24.25 36.02
N PRO A 518 -3.35 24.37 36.00
CA PRO A 518 -4.18 23.95 37.13
C PRO A 518 -4.31 22.43 37.30
N LEU A 519 -3.95 21.63 36.29
CA LEU A 519 -4.02 20.17 36.34
C LEU A 519 -2.74 19.53 36.91
N ILE A 520 -1.60 20.22 36.85
CA ILE A 520 -0.32 19.69 37.33
C ILE A 520 -0.38 19.21 38.79
N PRO A 521 -0.91 19.97 39.76
CA PRO A 521 -1.01 19.49 41.15
C PRO A 521 -1.87 18.23 41.29
N GLU A 522 -2.98 18.14 40.55
CA GLU A 522 -3.85 16.96 40.54
C GLU A 522 -3.13 15.74 39.93
N LEU A 523 -2.51 15.91 38.77
CA LEU A 523 -1.82 14.84 38.05
C LEU A 523 -0.60 14.31 38.79
N LEU A 524 0.10 15.18 39.52
CA LEU A 524 1.24 14.83 40.37
C LEU A 524 0.82 14.39 41.78
N SER A 525 -0.49 14.37 42.08
CA SER A 525 -1.03 14.04 43.42
C SER A 525 -0.37 14.86 44.55
N VAL A 526 -0.20 16.17 44.32
CA VAL A 526 0.37 17.10 45.31
C VAL A 526 -0.73 17.55 46.26
N ASP A 527 -0.65 17.10 47.51
CA ASP A 527 -1.50 17.62 48.58
C ASP A 527 -0.77 18.79 49.29
N PRO A 528 -1.43 19.93 49.56
CA PRO A 528 -0.78 21.06 50.25
C PRO A 528 -0.30 20.77 51.69
N HIS A 529 -0.81 19.69 52.33
CA HIS A 529 -0.55 19.38 53.73
C HIS A 529 0.16 18.03 53.92
N PHE A 530 0.15 17.14 52.93
CA PHE A 530 0.70 15.79 53.03
C PHE A 530 1.68 15.48 51.90
N ASP A 531 2.85 14.95 52.26
CA ASP A 531 3.78 14.35 51.32
C ASP A 531 3.26 12.97 50.90
N MET A 532 2.78 12.88 49.66
CA MET A 532 2.36 11.60 49.08
C MET A 532 3.57 10.70 48.79
N PRO A 533 3.40 9.37 48.88
CA PRO A 533 4.49 8.44 48.60
C PRO A 533 5.00 8.62 47.16
N GLU A 534 6.32 8.60 47.01
CA GLU A 534 6.99 8.79 45.72
C GLU A 534 6.58 7.68 44.73
N PRO A 535 6.08 8.04 43.53
CA PRO A 535 5.67 7.07 42.52
C PRO A 535 6.88 6.37 41.90
N ASN A 536 6.68 5.14 41.42
CA ASN A 536 7.73 4.38 40.75
C ASN A 536 8.13 5.03 39.41
N MET A 537 9.43 5.33 39.24
CA MET A 537 9.98 5.90 38.00
C MET A 537 9.76 5.03 36.76
N ASP A 538 9.62 3.72 36.92
CA ASP A 538 9.42 2.79 35.80
C ASP A 538 7.94 2.51 35.48
N ASP A 539 7.00 3.12 36.22
CA ASP A 539 5.58 2.96 35.92
C ASP A 539 5.19 3.67 34.62
N ASP A 540 4.65 2.91 33.65
CA ASP A 540 4.33 3.41 32.31
C ASP A 540 3.32 4.59 32.35
N CYS A 541 2.37 4.55 33.29
CA CYS A 541 1.38 5.62 33.50
C CYS A 541 2.03 6.88 34.10
N TYR A 542 2.87 6.74 35.12
CA TYR A 542 3.63 7.86 35.68
C TYR A 542 4.55 8.51 34.63
N VAL A 543 5.27 7.72 33.85
CA VAL A 543 6.10 8.20 32.73
C VAL A 543 5.27 9.01 31.74
N ALA A 544 4.05 8.55 31.42
CA ALA A 544 3.15 9.28 30.52
C ALA A 544 2.78 10.67 31.05
N VAL A 545 2.46 10.77 32.35
CA VAL A 545 2.19 12.06 33.02
C VAL A 545 3.43 12.95 33.00
N MET A 546 4.60 12.41 33.32
CA MET A 546 5.87 13.15 33.29
C MET A 546 6.17 13.72 31.91
N ILE A 547 5.94 12.93 30.85
CA ILE A 547 6.11 13.41 29.47
C ILE A 547 5.21 14.62 29.21
N ALA A 548 3.92 14.57 29.57
CA ALA A 548 3.02 15.72 29.37
C ALA A 548 3.47 16.96 30.17
N VAL A 549 3.80 16.77 31.45
CA VAL A 549 4.17 17.84 32.39
C VAL A 549 5.49 18.52 31.99
N TYR A 550 6.54 17.76 31.66
CA TYR A 550 7.81 18.34 31.21
C TYR A 550 7.68 19.05 29.85
N ASN A 551 6.86 18.52 28.94
CA ASN A 551 6.59 19.20 27.67
C ASN A 551 5.83 20.51 27.87
N SER A 552 4.87 20.58 28.81
CA SER A 552 4.23 21.85 29.16
C SER A 552 5.20 22.86 29.78
N ALA A 553 6.08 22.42 30.69
CA ALA A 553 7.08 23.28 31.31
C ALA A 553 8.15 23.81 30.34
N SER A 554 8.39 23.09 29.24
CA SER A 554 9.27 23.58 28.17
C SER A 554 8.71 24.78 27.41
N LYS A 555 7.38 24.92 27.37
CA LYS A 555 6.69 26.06 26.75
C LYS A 555 6.46 27.17 27.75
N GLU A 556 6.04 26.82 28.96
CA GLU A 556 5.77 27.75 30.03
C GLU A 556 6.66 27.43 31.24
N SER A 557 7.76 28.17 31.36
CA SER A 557 8.81 27.88 32.33
C SER A 557 8.32 28.03 33.78
N SER A 558 7.40 28.95 34.06
CA SER A 558 6.79 29.14 35.39
C SER A 558 6.18 27.87 35.99
N LEU A 559 5.75 26.91 35.17
CA LEU A 559 5.17 25.64 35.64
C LEU A 559 6.15 24.77 36.42
N ALA A 560 7.46 24.91 36.19
CA ALA A 560 8.47 24.13 36.92
C ALA A 560 8.49 24.44 38.43
N SER A 561 7.99 25.62 38.82
CA SER A 561 7.85 26.00 40.23
C SER A 561 6.82 25.15 40.98
N LEU A 562 5.81 24.61 40.27
CA LEU A 562 4.75 23.76 40.83
C LEU A 562 5.20 22.32 41.09
N PHE A 563 6.42 21.95 40.66
CA PHE A 563 6.89 20.58 40.74
C PHE A 563 7.40 20.24 42.15
N PRO A 564 6.95 19.12 42.73
CA PRO A 564 7.56 18.51 43.90
C PRO A 564 9.05 18.25 43.69
N SER A 565 9.78 18.16 44.80
CA SER A 565 11.23 17.90 44.80
C SER A 565 11.60 16.61 44.06
N TYR A 566 10.82 15.54 44.22
CA TYR A 566 11.04 14.26 43.53
C TYR A 566 10.85 14.39 42.01
N THR A 567 9.84 15.14 41.52
CA THR A 567 9.60 15.36 40.08
C THR A 567 10.77 16.07 39.41
N ARG A 568 11.46 16.97 40.13
CA ARG A 568 12.69 17.61 39.64
C ARG A 568 13.86 16.62 39.58
N GLN A 569 13.97 15.70 40.55
CA GLN A 569 15.01 14.66 40.54
C GLN A 569 14.80 13.65 39.41
N HIS A 570 13.55 13.21 39.21
CA HIS A 570 13.16 12.26 38.16
C HIS A 570 13.40 12.80 36.74
N TYR A 571 13.43 14.12 36.56
CA TYR A 571 13.62 14.74 35.25
C TYR A 571 14.88 14.23 34.54
N ARG A 572 16.01 14.15 35.26
CA ARG A 572 17.29 13.67 34.69
C ARG A 572 17.21 12.23 34.22
N PHE A 573 16.63 11.36 35.04
CA PHE A 573 16.45 9.96 34.71
C PHE A 573 15.57 9.81 33.45
N HIS A 574 14.38 10.42 33.46
CA HIS A 574 13.47 10.32 32.32
C HIS A 574 14.02 10.98 31.05
N ARG A 575 14.73 12.10 31.16
CA ARG A 575 15.39 12.77 30.03
C ARG A 575 16.47 11.91 29.40
N SER A 576 17.31 11.26 30.23
CA SER A 576 18.35 10.34 29.74
C SER A 576 17.74 9.08 29.11
N ARG A 577 16.62 8.58 29.64
CA ARG A 577 15.94 7.38 29.14
C ARG A 577 15.13 7.62 27.88
N PHE A 578 14.46 8.78 27.77
CA PHE A 578 13.50 9.12 26.71
C PHE A 578 13.80 10.48 26.04
N PRO A 579 14.96 10.64 25.39
CA PRO A 579 15.39 11.95 24.87
C PRO A 579 14.53 12.49 23.71
N HIS A 580 13.80 11.63 23.02
CA HIS A 580 12.91 12.02 21.91
C HIS A 580 11.51 12.47 22.37
N LEU A 581 11.12 12.13 23.61
CA LEU A 581 9.81 12.46 24.19
C LEU A 581 9.88 13.65 25.14
N ILE A 582 10.98 13.79 25.89
CA ILE A 582 11.11 14.79 26.94
C ILE A 582 12.10 15.88 26.51
N PRO A 583 11.67 17.17 26.44
CA PRO A 583 12.53 18.28 26.02
C PRO A 583 13.44 18.78 27.14
N VAL A 584 14.36 19.68 26.76
CA VAL A 584 15.19 20.45 27.69
C VAL A 584 14.34 21.52 28.39
N VAL A 585 14.34 21.54 29.73
CA VAL A 585 13.62 22.53 30.54
C VAL A 585 14.64 23.38 31.28
N VAL A 586 14.82 24.62 30.80
CA VAL A 586 15.92 25.52 31.21
C VAL A 586 15.99 25.73 32.73
N GLN A 587 14.86 25.90 33.42
CA GLN A 587 14.85 26.14 34.86
C GLN A 587 15.30 24.93 35.69
N LEU A 588 15.02 23.71 35.22
CA LEU A 588 15.43 22.47 35.88
C LEU A 588 16.92 22.16 35.65
N GLU A 589 17.52 22.68 34.58
CA GLU A 589 18.96 22.57 34.33
C GLU A 589 19.77 23.71 35.00
N GLN A 590 19.17 24.89 35.19
CA GLN A 590 19.82 26.04 35.85
C GLN A 590 20.09 25.83 37.35
N GLU A 591 19.24 25.06 38.05
CA GLU A 591 19.51 24.63 39.45
C GLU A 591 20.79 23.76 39.55
N ASP A 592 21.30 23.23 38.43
CA ASP A 592 22.39 22.28 38.34
C ASP A 592 23.65 22.76 37.59
N MET A 593 23.61 23.89 36.87
CA MET A 593 24.83 24.50 36.30
C MET A 593 25.88 24.87 37.37
N VAL A 594 25.50 24.92 38.65
CA VAL A 594 26.41 25.10 39.79
C VAL A 594 27.15 23.80 40.17
N ARG A 595 26.69 22.62 39.72
CA ARG A 595 27.31 21.30 39.99
C ARG A 595 28.09 20.71 38.82
N ASP A 596 27.68 20.93 37.58
CA ASP A 596 28.23 20.22 36.41
C ASP A 596 29.40 20.93 35.68
N LEU A 597 29.88 22.08 36.18
CA LEU A 597 31.04 22.81 35.64
C LEU A 597 32.39 22.07 35.77
N SER A 598 32.42 20.79 36.18
CA SER A 598 33.66 20.03 36.41
C SER A 598 33.91 18.84 35.47
N ILE A 599 33.01 18.44 34.56
CA ILE A 599 33.22 17.18 33.80
C ILE A 599 33.01 17.22 32.27
N ALA A 600 32.23 18.13 31.67
CA ALA A 600 31.85 17.98 30.25
C ALA A 600 32.29 19.12 29.32
N SER A 601 33.53 19.09 28.86
CA SER A 601 33.94 19.77 27.61
C SER A 601 35.00 18.94 26.86
N GLY A 602 34.55 17.92 26.11
CA GLY A 602 35.49 17.22 25.21
C GLY A 602 35.03 15.94 24.49
N GLU A 603 33.81 15.44 24.69
CA GLU A 603 33.51 14.04 24.29
C GLU A 603 32.76 13.85 22.96
N SER A 604 31.99 14.81 22.43
CA SER A 604 31.21 14.55 21.20
C SER A 604 32.05 14.55 19.91
N SER A 605 33.21 15.23 19.88
CA SER A 605 34.05 15.33 18.67
C SER A 605 35.14 14.24 18.53
N ARG A 606 35.26 13.31 19.50
CA ARG A 606 36.31 12.27 19.48
C ARG A 606 35.88 11.00 18.73
N SER A 607 34.60 10.66 18.72
CA SER A 607 34.11 9.38 18.15
C SER A 607 34.20 9.31 16.62
N GLY A 608 34.04 10.44 15.91
CA GLY A 608 34.18 10.51 14.45
C GLY A 608 35.62 10.27 13.97
N ARG A 609 36.60 10.87 14.66
CA ARG A 609 38.03 10.71 14.33
C ARG A 609 38.53 9.30 14.52
N LEU A 610 37.98 8.53 15.47
CA LEU A 610 38.45 7.16 15.75
C LEU A 610 38.18 6.17 14.60
N VAL A 611 37.04 6.28 13.92
CA VAL A 611 36.74 5.41 12.76
C VAL A 611 37.63 5.77 11.56
N GLU A 612 37.83 7.07 11.33
CA GLU A 612 38.72 7.57 10.28
C GLU A 612 40.19 7.20 10.56
N GLU A 613 40.65 7.27 11.81
CA GLU A 613 41.97 6.80 12.22
C GLU A 613 42.16 5.30 12.00
N VAL A 614 41.11 4.49 12.20
CA VAL A 614 41.14 3.05 11.90
C VAL A 614 41.15 2.81 10.39
N GLU A 615 40.34 3.52 9.60
CA GLU A 615 40.35 3.45 8.14
C GLU A 615 41.72 3.86 7.56
N GLU A 616 42.35 4.91 8.10
CA GLU A 616 43.70 5.33 7.72
C GLU A 616 44.75 4.28 8.07
N LYS A 617 44.66 3.65 9.26
CA LYS A 617 45.52 2.51 9.63
C LYS A 617 45.34 1.33 8.66
N LEU A 618 44.10 1.03 8.25
CA LEU A 618 43.78 -0.02 7.26
C LEU A 618 44.32 0.31 5.86
N GLN A 619 44.23 1.57 5.43
CA GLN A 619 44.82 2.02 4.15
C GLN A 619 46.35 1.93 4.17
N ARG A 620 46.99 2.33 5.28
CA ARG A 620 48.45 2.19 5.46
C ARG A 620 48.86 0.71 5.45
N LEU A 621 48.07 -0.18 6.04
CA LEU A 621 48.28 -1.64 5.97
C LEU A 621 48.24 -2.18 4.55
N ASN A 622 47.31 -1.68 3.71
CA ASN A 622 47.19 -2.10 2.32
C ASN A 622 48.45 -1.78 1.49
N ASN A 623 49.16 -0.70 1.84
CA ASN A 623 50.37 -0.27 1.14
C ASN A 623 51.67 -0.89 1.70
N PHE A 624 51.68 -1.31 2.97
CA PHE A 624 52.91 -1.74 3.68
C PHE A 624 53.07 -3.26 3.85
N THR A 625 52.05 -4.09 3.59
CA THR A 625 52.10 -5.52 3.91
C THR A 625 51.82 -6.44 2.72
N GLN A 626 52.79 -6.53 1.81
CA GLN A 626 52.94 -7.70 0.92
C GLN A 626 53.92 -8.74 1.51
N SER A 627 54.73 -8.39 2.51
CA SER A 627 55.89 -9.20 2.93
C SER A 627 55.78 -9.90 4.30
N ASN A 628 54.76 -9.62 5.14
CA ASN A 628 54.63 -10.25 6.47
C ASN A 628 53.16 -10.55 6.84
N SER A 629 52.75 -11.81 6.63
CA SER A 629 51.37 -12.30 6.85
C SER A 629 50.95 -12.28 8.33
N ALA A 630 51.87 -12.59 9.26
CA ALA A 630 51.58 -12.65 10.70
C ALA A 630 51.33 -11.25 11.31
N ALA A 631 52.13 -10.26 10.90
CA ALA A 631 51.94 -8.87 11.35
C ALA A 631 50.61 -8.29 10.85
N ARG A 632 50.22 -8.62 9.60
CA ARG A 632 48.92 -8.23 9.02
C ARG A 632 47.75 -8.82 9.82
N GLN A 633 47.82 -10.10 10.19
CA GLN A 633 46.79 -10.77 10.98
C GLN A 633 46.63 -10.13 12.38
N GLN A 634 47.75 -9.83 13.07
CA GLN A 634 47.72 -9.18 14.38
C GLN A 634 47.12 -7.77 14.32
N LEU A 635 47.47 -6.99 13.30
CA LEU A 635 46.94 -5.64 13.12
C LEU A 635 45.44 -5.64 12.76
N LEU A 636 45.00 -6.57 11.91
CA LEU A 636 43.57 -6.78 11.64
C LEU A 636 42.79 -7.18 12.91
N ALA A 637 43.37 -8.03 13.77
CA ALA A 637 42.76 -8.41 15.04
C ALA A 637 42.63 -7.23 16.02
N LEU A 638 43.63 -6.34 16.05
CA LEU A 638 43.58 -5.09 16.83
C LEU A 638 42.52 -4.13 16.29
N CYS A 639 42.47 -3.89 14.97
CA CYS A 639 41.43 -3.07 14.34
C CYS A 639 40.03 -3.64 14.61
N LEU A 640 39.84 -4.96 14.56
CA LEU A 640 38.56 -5.60 14.89
C LEU A 640 38.16 -5.36 16.35
N ARG A 641 39.12 -5.41 17.28
CA ARG A 641 38.86 -5.11 18.70
C ARG A 641 38.43 -3.66 18.89
N ASP A 642 39.14 -2.71 18.27
CA ASP A 642 38.84 -1.29 18.36
C ASP A 642 37.46 -0.96 17.76
N LEU A 643 37.14 -1.52 16.59
CA LEU A 643 35.82 -1.35 15.96
C LEU A 643 34.69 -1.99 16.78
N LYS A 644 34.94 -3.14 17.42
CA LYS A 644 33.98 -3.75 18.36
C LYS A 644 33.74 -2.88 19.60
N HIS A 645 34.75 -2.15 20.07
CA HIS A 645 34.58 -1.17 21.14
C HIS A 645 33.79 0.05 20.67
N ILE A 646 34.00 0.52 19.45
CA ILE A 646 33.23 1.63 18.85
C ILE A 646 31.75 1.21 18.67
N LYS A 647 31.47 -0.01 18.18
CA LYS A 647 30.12 -0.55 18.03
C LYS A 647 29.32 -0.60 19.35
N LYS A 648 30.00 -0.77 20.49
CA LYS A 648 29.36 -0.79 21.82
C LYS A 648 29.04 0.59 22.38
N ARG A 649 29.61 1.66 21.82
CA ARG A 649 29.29 3.03 22.23
C ARG A 649 28.07 3.50 21.45
N GLU A 650 26.90 3.45 22.07
CA GLU A 650 25.63 3.87 21.48
C GLU A 650 25.64 5.37 21.15
N GLY A 651 25.10 5.75 19.98
CA GLY A 651 24.86 7.15 19.60
C GLY A 651 25.85 7.79 18.61
N SER A 652 26.83 7.06 18.06
CA SER A 652 27.73 7.63 17.04
C SER A 652 27.12 7.59 15.63
N GLU A 653 27.19 8.69 14.88
CA GLU A 653 26.83 8.78 13.44
C GLU A 653 27.53 7.70 12.58
N ASN A 654 28.65 7.14 13.04
CA ASN A 654 29.44 6.12 12.33
C ASN A 654 29.17 4.67 12.78
N LEU A 655 28.07 4.39 13.50
CA LEU A 655 27.77 3.04 14.01
C LEU A 655 27.69 2.00 12.87
N TYR A 656 26.99 2.33 11.78
CA TYR A 656 26.80 1.43 10.65
C TYR A 656 28.11 1.16 9.89
N ARG A 657 28.95 2.20 9.73
CA ARG A 657 30.30 2.08 9.14
C ARG A 657 31.20 1.15 9.95
N ALA A 658 31.21 1.33 11.28
CA ALA A 658 31.97 0.46 12.17
C ALA A 658 31.47 -0.99 12.15
N SER A 659 30.16 -1.21 12.04
CA SER A 659 29.58 -2.56 11.94
C SER A 659 29.96 -3.25 10.63
N TYR A 660 29.88 -2.53 9.50
CA TYR A 660 30.30 -3.05 8.18
C TYR A 660 31.78 -3.45 8.18
N LEU A 661 32.67 -2.58 8.69
CA LEU A 661 34.10 -2.87 8.79
C LEU A 661 34.40 -4.03 9.74
N CYS A 662 33.65 -4.18 10.84
CA CYS A 662 33.79 -5.33 11.73
C CYS A 662 33.52 -6.64 10.99
N GLU A 663 32.38 -6.74 10.30
CA GLU A 663 31.98 -7.95 9.58
C GLU A 663 32.95 -8.25 8.42
N TYR A 664 33.39 -7.22 7.69
CA TYR A 664 34.38 -7.37 6.61
C TYR A 664 35.77 -7.81 7.10
N ILE A 665 36.29 -7.23 8.19
CA ILE A 665 37.59 -7.64 8.77
C ILE A 665 37.48 -9.04 9.39
N GLN A 666 36.32 -9.39 9.97
CA GLN A 666 36.07 -10.73 10.46
C GLN A 666 36.15 -11.77 9.33
N CYS A 667 35.56 -11.47 8.16
CA CYS A 667 35.73 -12.28 6.94
C CYS A 667 37.21 -12.51 6.60
N LEU A 668 38.03 -11.44 6.55
CA LEU A 668 39.47 -11.54 6.25
C LEU A 668 40.24 -12.41 7.26
N LEU A 669 39.94 -12.28 8.55
CA LEU A 669 40.57 -13.08 9.61
C LEU A 669 40.14 -14.56 9.57
N LEU A 670 38.88 -14.84 9.24
CA LEU A 670 38.40 -16.21 9.03
C LEU A 670 39.07 -16.86 7.83
N PHE A 671 39.29 -16.10 6.75
CA PHE A 671 40.00 -16.60 5.58
C PHE A 671 41.48 -16.92 5.89
N HIS A 672 42.15 -16.12 6.71
CA HIS A 672 43.51 -16.45 7.18
C HIS A 672 43.54 -17.78 7.96
N LYS A 673 42.58 -17.98 8.87
CA LYS A 673 42.44 -19.26 9.58
C LYS A 673 42.20 -20.42 8.61
N ILE A 674 41.41 -20.23 7.57
CA ILE A 674 41.22 -21.25 6.54
C ILE A 674 42.54 -21.58 5.84
N GLN A 675 43.36 -20.59 5.47
CA GLN A 675 44.66 -20.84 4.84
C GLN A 675 45.62 -21.62 5.76
N ASP A 676 45.63 -21.32 7.06
CA ASP A 676 46.45 -22.05 8.04
C ASP A 676 45.96 -23.50 8.18
N TYR A 677 44.66 -23.71 8.42
CA TYR A 677 44.07 -25.05 8.58
C TYR A 677 44.05 -25.87 7.29
N HIS A 678 44.06 -25.21 6.12
CA HIS A 678 44.19 -25.87 4.82
C HIS A 678 45.57 -26.50 4.65
N ARG A 679 46.63 -25.87 5.20
CA ARG A 679 47.99 -26.45 5.22
C ARG A 679 48.11 -27.61 6.22
N GLU A 680 47.30 -27.60 7.27
CA GLU A 680 47.27 -28.62 8.33
C GLU A 680 46.31 -29.80 8.07
N GLY A 681 45.48 -29.75 7.01
CA GLY A 681 44.59 -30.85 6.61
C GLY A 681 43.30 -31.00 7.44
N ALA A 682 42.81 -29.92 8.07
CA ALA A 682 41.62 -29.96 8.95
C ALA A 682 40.30 -29.67 8.21
N ASP A 683 39.86 -30.58 7.34
CA ASP A 683 38.74 -30.35 6.38
C ASP A 683 37.40 -29.96 7.04
N LYS A 684 37.02 -30.57 8.17
CA LYS A 684 35.74 -30.25 8.85
C LYS A 684 35.68 -28.82 9.38
N LEU A 685 36.80 -28.30 9.88
CA LEU A 685 36.88 -26.92 10.38
C LEU A 685 36.85 -25.94 9.21
N VAL A 686 37.55 -26.24 8.12
CA VAL A 686 37.54 -25.45 6.89
C VAL A 686 36.12 -25.31 6.32
N LEU A 687 35.35 -26.40 6.29
CA LEU A 687 33.93 -26.39 5.84
C LEU A 687 33.01 -25.59 6.77
N SER A 688 33.30 -25.55 8.08
CA SER A 688 32.52 -24.73 9.01
C SER A 688 32.85 -23.23 8.87
N LEU A 689 34.12 -22.91 8.63
CA LEU A 689 34.60 -21.54 8.45
C LEU A 689 34.18 -20.96 7.10
N SER A 690 34.15 -21.78 6.03
CA SER A 690 33.66 -21.36 4.71
C SER A 690 32.18 -20.96 4.77
N LYS A 691 31.34 -21.73 5.46
CA LYS A 691 29.92 -21.40 5.69
C LYS A 691 29.75 -20.09 6.45
N GLN A 692 30.51 -19.88 7.52
CA GLN A 692 30.49 -18.62 8.28
C GLN A 692 30.89 -17.41 7.41
N ILE A 693 31.83 -17.58 6.48
CA ILE A 693 32.19 -16.51 5.55
C ILE A 693 31.05 -16.20 4.58
N VAL A 694 30.39 -17.23 4.03
CA VAL A 694 29.25 -17.05 3.12
C VAL A 694 28.10 -16.31 3.84
N GLU A 695 27.76 -16.71 5.07
CA GLU A 695 26.75 -16.04 5.89
C GLU A 695 27.09 -14.55 6.15
N LEU A 696 28.34 -14.24 6.48
CA LEU A 696 28.78 -12.86 6.68
C LEU A 696 28.75 -12.03 5.38
N CYS A 697 29.11 -12.63 4.24
CA CYS A 697 29.02 -11.98 2.94
C CYS A 697 27.56 -11.66 2.55
N GLU A 698 26.63 -12.57 2.82
CA GLU A 698 25.21 -12.34 2.57
C GLU A 698 24.63 -11.23 3.45
N ARG A 699 25.04 -11.18 4.72
CA ARG A 699 24.71 -10.06 5.61
C ARG A 699 25.24 -8.73 5.07
N LEU A 700 26.49 -8.69 4.62
CA LEU A 700 27.11 -7.49 4.06
C LEU A 700 26.41 -6.99 2.78
N LEU A 701 25.92 -7.90 1.93
CA LEU A 701 25.26 -7.57 0.67
C LEU A 701 23.79 -7.17 0.83
N ASN A 702 23.07 -7.78 1.78
CA ASN A 702 21.62 -7.61 1.91
C ASN A 702 21.22 -6.66 3.04
N LEU A 703 21.94 -6.61 4.17
CA LEU A 703 21.53 -5.80 5.33
C LEU A 703 21.99 -4.34 5.26
N TYR A 704 22.97 -4.01 4.43
CA TYR A 704 23.53 -2.65 4.32
C TYR A 704 23.08 -1.99 3.01
N SER A 705 22.66 -0.73 3.11
CA SER A 705 22.37 0.14 1.97
C SER A 705 23.35 1.32 1.93
N GLY A 706 23.52 1.94 0.76
CA GLY A 706 24.47 3.05 0.57
C GLY A 706 25.93 2.62 0.31
N THR A 707 26.21 1.31 0.20
CA THR A 707 27.53 0.76 -0.17
C THR A 707 27.89 1.05 -1.62
N SER A 708 29.18 1.33 -1.90
CA SER A 708 29.66 1.51 -3.27
C SER A 708 29.60 0.21 -4.09
N ALA A 709 29.39 0.31 -5.40
CA ALA A 709 29.38 -0.84 -6.31
C ALA A 709 30.69 -1.65 -6.21
N VAL A 710 31.83 -0.96 -6.07
CA VAL A 710 33.16 -1.56 -5.92
C VAL A 710 33.25 -2.41 -4.64
N SER A 711 32.75 -1.91 -3.51
CA SER A 711 32.76 -2.68 -2.25
C SER A 711 31.87 -3.91 -2.33
N ASN A 712 30.70 -3.80 -2.97
CA ASN A 712 29.81 -4.94 -3.18
C ASN A 712 30.40 -6.00 -4.12
N ASP A 713 31.14 -5.57 -5.14
CA ASP A 713 31.85 -6.50 -6.03
C ASP A 713 32.98 -7.23 -5.28
N LEU A 714 33.69 -6.57 -4.37
CA LEU A 714 34.70 -7.21 -3.51
C LEU A 714 34.08 -8.25 -2.56
N VAL A 715 32.94 -7.94 -1.93
CA VAL A 715 32.25 -8.90 -1.06
C VAL A 715 31.75 -10.12 -1.85
N ARG A 716 31.23 -9.93 -3.07
CA ARG A 716 30.83 -11.03 -3.96
C ARG A 716 32.00 -11.89 -4.42
N GLN A 717 33.15 -11.28 -4.70
CA GLN A 717 34.38 -12.02 -4.99
C GLN A 717 34.79 -12.88 -3.77
N PHE A 718 34.67 -12.34 -2.56
CA PHE A 718 34.96 -13.07 -1.33
C PHE A 718 34.00 -14.25 -1.10
N GLN A 719 32.70 -14.05 -1.35
CA GLN A 719 31.69 -15.10 -1.29
C GLN A 719 31.99 -16.22 -2.30
N LEU A 720 32.36 -15.87 -3.53
CA LEU A 720 32.71 -16.83 -4.58
C LEU A 720 33.96 -17.65 -4.21
N ILE A 721 34.98 -17.03 -3.61
CA ILE A 721 36.16 -17.74 -3.10
C ILE A 721 35.76 -18.73 -2.00
N ALA A 722 34.94 -18.32 -1.03
CA ALA A 722 34.48 -19.18 0.05
C ALA A 722 33.65 -20.38 -0.45
N LEU A 723 32.73 -20.15 -1.39
CA LEU A 723 31.94 -21.22 -2.04
C LEU A 723 32.84 -22.18 -2.82
N THR A 724 33.88 -21.66 -3.46
CA THR A 724 34.85 -22.49 -4.20
C THR A 724 35.64 -23.39 -3.25
N ILE A 725 36.07 -22.88 -2.09
CA ILE A 725 36.74 -23.67 -1.05
C ILE A 725 35.81 -24.76 -0.50
N ASP A 726 34.55 -24.41 -0.22
CA ASP A 726 33.55 -25.35 0.29
C ASP A 726 33.33 -26.53 -0.67
N ILE A 727 33.13 -26.24 -1.95
CA ILE A 727 32.84 -27.26 -2.96
C ILE A 727 34.07 -28.08 -3.31
N SER A 728 35.23 -27.45 -3.45
CA SER A 728 36.49 -28.15 -3.69
C SER A 728 36.75 -29.19 -2.60
N ARG A 729 36.54 -28.85 -1.33
CA ARG A 729 36.73 -29.77 -0.19
C ARG A 729 35.65 -30.83 -0.07
N LYS A 730 34.38 -30.50 -0.34
CA LYS A 730 33.29 -31.50 -0.40
C LYS A 730 33.48 -32.51 -1.54
N MET A 731 34.09 -32.08 -2.65
CA MET A 731 34.41 -32.97 -3.78
C MET A 731 35.58 -33.90 -3.45
N GLU A 732 36.64 -33.41 -2.79
CA GLU A 732 37.76 -34.24 -2.31
C GLU A 732 37.31 -35.30 -1.30
N THR A 733 36.34 -34.96 -0.45
CA THR A 733 35.81 -35.87 0.59
C THR A 733 34.63 -36.73 0.10
N HIS A 734 34.28 -36.67 -1.19
CA HIS A 734 33.12 -37.35 -1.80
C HIS A 734 31.75 -37.05 -1.15
N GLN A 735 31.59 -35.90 -0.50
CA GLN A 735 30.36 -35.48 0.19
C GLN A 735 29.47 -34.54 -0.63
N ALA A 736 29.93 -34.07 -1.79
CA ALA A 736 29.21 -33.12 -2.63
C ALA A 736 28.02 -33.76 -3.35
N LYS A 737 26.83 -33.14 -3.23
CA LYS A 737 25.66 -33.48 -4.03
C LYS A 737 25.71 -32.81 -5.41
N PRO A 738 25.23 -33.46 -6.48
CA PRO A 738 25.22 -32.87 -7.83
C PRO A 738 24.35 -31.61 -7.92
N GLU A 739 23.33 -31.47 -7.06
CA GLU A 739 22.48 -30.28 -6.95
C GLU A 739 23.25 -29.07 -6.40
N GLU A 740 24.11 -29.26 -5.40
CA GLU A 740 24.96 -28.20 -4.82
C GLU A 740 25.98 -27.67 -5.84
N PHE A 741 26.57 -28.57 -6.64
CA PHE A 741 27.49 -28.19 -7.70
C PHE A 741 26.79 -27.41 -8.82
N LYS A 742 25.57 -27.80 -9.19
CA LYS A 742 24.74 -27.07 -10.17
C LYS A 742 24.38 -25.68 -9.67
N LEU A 743 24.05 -25.54 -8.38
CA LEU A 743 23.75 -24.24 -7.75
C LEU A 743 24.98 -23.32 -7.77
N TYR A 744 26.17 -23.87 -7.50
CA TYR A 744 27.43 -23.13 -7.59
C TYR A 744 27.73 -22.62 -9.00
N LEU A 745 27.58 -23.46 -10.03
CA LEU A 745 27.77 -23.04 -11.42
C LEU A 745 26.78 -21.93 -11.81
N GLN A 746 25.54 -22.00 -11.33
CA GLN A 746 24.57 -20.91 -11.51
C GLN A 746 25.04 -19.61 -10.83
N GLN A 747 25.53 -19.67 -9.59
CA GLN A 747 26.04 -18.48 -8.90
C GLN A 747 27.29 -17.90 -9.58
N LEU A 748 28.21 -18.75 -10.03
CA LEU A 748 29.40 -18.36 -10.80
C LEU A 748 28.99 -17.63 -12.08
N SER A 749 28.01 -18.14 -12.82
CA SER A 749 27.50 -17.50 -14.05
C SER A 749 26.83 -16.14 -13.79
N LYS A 750 26.09 -16.00 -12.68
CA LYS A 750 25.44 -14.74 -12.27
C LYS A 750 26.47 -13.68 -11.92
N ILE A 751 27.46 -14.05 -11.10
CA ILE A 751 28.54 -13.14 -10.67
C ILE A 751 29.40 -12.74 -11.89
N LYS A 752 29.72 -13.68 -12.80
CA LYS A 752 30.45 -13.40 -14.04
C LYS A 752 29.76 -12.33 -14.89
N ARG A 753 28.46 -12.49 -15.19
CA ARG A 753 27.68 -11.54 -16.01
C ARG A 753 27.66 -10.14 -15.40
N ARG A 754 27.55 -10.02 -14.08
CA ARG A 754 27.51 -8.73 -13.38
C ARG A 754 28.88 -8.04 -13.38
N LEU A 755 29.95 -8.78 -13.08
CA LEU A 755 31.31 -8.23 -13.08
C LEU A 755 31.74 -7.78 -14.48
N THR A 756 31.33 -8.47 -15.55
CA THR A 756 31.58 -8.04 -16.94
C THR A 756 30.85 -6.76 -17.33
N SER A 757 29.71 -6.46 -16.69
CA SER A 757 28.94 -5.22 -16.94
C SER A 757 29.39 -4.02 -16.10
N GLY A 758 30.05 -4.25 -14.96
CA GLY A 758 30.32 -3.22 -13.94
C GLY A 758 31.70 -2.55 -13.98
N GLY A 759 32.63 -3.00 -14.85
CA GLY A 759 33.97 -2.40 -14.97
C GLY A 759 34.86 -2.48 -13.71
N GLY A 760 34.52 -3.35 -12.75
CA GLY A 760 35.21 -3.49 -11.47
C GLY A 760 36.61 -4.11 -11.58
N GLN A 761 37.48 -3.79 -10.62
CA GLN A 761 38.85 -4.32 -10.53
C GLN A 761 38.81 -5.83 -10.21
N LEU A 762 39.03 -6.67 -11.22
CA LEU A 762 39.08 -8.14 -11.14
C LEU A 762 40.49 -8.61 -10.78
N LEU A 763 40.81 -8.69 -9.50
CA LEU A 763 42.22 -8.83 -9.10
C LEU A 763 42.67 -10.29 -8.82
N SER A 764 41.76 -11.22 -8.48
CA SER A 764 42.17 -12.62 -8.15
C SER A 764 41.27 -13.74 -8.72
N VAL A 765 40.03 -13.42 -9.08
CA VAL A 765 39.00 -14.42 -9.45
C VAL A 765 38.84 -14.57 -10.98
N SER A 766 39.58 -13.79 -11.78
CA SER A 766 39.54 -13.84 -13.25
C SER A 766 39.80 -15.24 -13.79
N ARG A 767 40.84 -15.92 -13.30
CA ARG A 767 41.16 -17.32 -13.66
C ARG A 767 40.03 -18.30 -13.34
N LEU A 768 39.28 -18.06 -12.25
CA LEU A 768 38.13 -18.87 -11.86
C LEU A 768 36.93 -18.62 -12.78
N LEU A 769 36.67 -17.36 -13.14
CA LEU A 769 35.62 -16.97 -14.07
C LEU A 769 35.89 -17.48 -15.51
N ASP A 770 37.15 -17.52 -15.92
CA ASP A 770 37.59 -18.05 -17.23
C ASP A 770 37.50 -19.58 -17.27
N SER A 771 37.66 -20.26 -16.13
CA SER A 771 37.59 -21.74 -16.02
C SER A 771 36.17 -22.33 -16.04
N GLN A 772 35.12 -21.51 -16.23
CA GLN A 772 33.73 -21.97 -16.20
C GLN A 772 33.45 -23.11 -17.20
N GLU A 773 33.90 -22.99 -18.44
CA GLU A 773 33.67 -24.00 -19.49
C GLU A 773 34.33 -25.36 -19.14
N THR A 774 35.49 -25.30 -18.48
CA THR A 774 36.22 -26.50 -18.03
C THR A 774 35.61 -27.16 -16.79
N LEU A 775 34.96 -26.38 -15.92
CA LEU A 775 34.21 -26.89 -14.76
C LEU A 775 32.88 -27.53 -15.19
N GLU A 776 32.21 -26.98 -16.20
CA GLU A 776 31.02 -27.57 -16.82
C GLU A 776 31.34 -28.89 -17.55
N ALA A 777 32.57 -29.02 -18.10
CA ALA A 777 33.09 -30.26 -18.67
C ALA A 777 33.52 -31.32 -17.62
N GLY A 778 33.39 -31.03 -16.32
CA GLY A 778 33.63 -31.98 -15.23
C GLY A 778 35.08 -32.09 -14.75
N ASN A 779 35.97 -31.15 -15.09
CA ASN A 779 37.34 -31.16 -14.60
C ASN A 779 37.52 -30.31 -13.33
N TRP A 780 37.32 -30.92 -12.15
CA TRP A 780 37.37 -30.22 -10.85
C TRP A 780 38.79 -29.99 -10.30
N SER A 781 39.84 -30.62 -10.85
CA SER A 781 41.22 -30.43 -10.37
C SER A 781 41.74 -29.00 -10.56
N ILE A 782 41.10 -28.24 -11.47
CA ILE A 782 41.37 -26.83 -11.72
C ILE A 782 41.03 -25.96 -10.49
N LEU A 783 40.06 -26.37 -9.67
CA LEU A 783 39.72 -25.64 -8.45
C LEU A 783 40.90 -25.64 -7.46
N HIS A 784 41.62 -26.76 -7.34
CA HIS A 784 42.79 -26.86 -6.46
C HIS A 784 43.93 -25.96 -6.92
N SER A 785 44.21 -25.91 -8.23
CA SER A 785 45.27 -25.06 -8.77
C SER A 785 44.93 -23.57 -8.68
N VAL A 786 43.66 -23.21 -8.75
CA VAL A 786 43.22 -21.83 -8.54
C VAL A 786 43.33 -21.46 -7.06
N LEU A 787 42.85 -22.32 -6.15
CA LEU A 787 42.88 -22.08 -4.71
C LEU A 787 44.30 -22.03 -4.12
N SER A 788 45.23 -22.85 -4.64
CA SER A 788 46.63 -22.85 -4.18
C SER A 788 47.40 -21.58 -4.52
N ASN A 789 46.88 -20.78 -5.46
CA ASN A 789 47.48 -19.53 -5.94
C ASN A 789 46.81 -18.28 -5.36
N LEU A 790 45.82 -18.42 -4.47
CA LEU A 790 45.14 -17.27 -3.85
C LEU A 790 45.88 -16.83 -2.58
N ASP A 791 46.61 -15.72 -2.67
CA ASP A 791 47.24 -15.09 -1.51
C ASP A 791 46.38 -13.95 -0.92
N LEU A 792 46.46 -13.78 0.41
CA LEU A 792 45.78 -12.71 1.15
C LEU A 792 46.20 -11.30 0.71
N ALA A 793 47.38 -11.16 0.11
CA ALA A 793 47.89 -9.91 -0.42
C ALA A 793 47.10 -9.43 -1.65
N ASP A 794 46.37 -10.34 -2.31
CA ASP A 794 45.62 -10.06 -3.54
C ASP A 794 44.20 -9.54 -3.24
N ILE A 795 43.71 -9.65 -2.00
CA ILE A 795 42.40 -9.17 -1.58
C ILE A 795 42.52 -7.73 -1.05
N PRO A 796 42.07 -6.71 -1.81
CA PRO A 796 42.23 -5.32 -1.41
C PRO A 796 41.23 -4.95 -0.30
N LEU A 797 41.70 -4.15 0.66
CA LEU A 797 40.82 -3.48 1.62
C LEU A 797 39.99 -2.38 0.89
N PRO A 798 38.71 -2.17 1.26
CA PRO A 798 37.89 -1.11 0.67
C PRO A 798 38.54 0.25 0.91
N LYS A 799 38.78 1.03 -0.16
CA LYS A 799 39.60 2.25 -0.12
C LYS A 799 38.95 3.38 0.69
N ARG A 800 37.62 3.51 0.73
CA ARG A 800 36.82 4.35 1.64
C ARG A 800 35.37 3.89 1.58
N ILE A 801 34.72 3.84 2.73
CA ILE A 801 33.30 3.52 2.84
C ILE A 801 32.52 4.84 2.80
N ASN A 802 31.39 4.85 2.07
CA ASN A 802 30.52 6.03 2.00
C ASN A 802 30.05 6.47 3.40
N GLN A 803 29.87 7.76 3.60
CA GLN A 803 29.37 8.29 4.87
C GLN A 803 27.90 7.91 5.11
N ASP A 804 27.12 7.74 4.03
CA ASP A 804 25.68 7.48 4.07
C ASP A 804 25.30 5.98 4.16
N ILE A 805 26.15 5.14 4.76
CA ILE A 805 25.78 3.74 4.97
C ILE A 805 24.74 3.63 6.08
N SER A 806 23.65 2.95 5.76
CA SER A 806 22.64 2.54 6.74
C SER A 806 22.54 1.02 6.78
N MET A 807 22.17 0.48 7.94
CA MET A 807 21.96 -0.95 8.15
C MET A 807 20.52 -1.16 8.55
N ILE A 808 19.88 -2.18 7.97
CA ILE A 808 18.54 -2.59 8.36
C ILE A 808 18.62 -3.12 9.80
N GLN A 809 17.83 -2.52 10.69
CA GLN A 809 17.69 -2.96 12.07
C GLN A 809 16.25 -3.37 12.31
N CYS A 810 16.04 -4.52 12.92
CA CYS A 810 14.71 -5.00 13.28
C CYS A 810 14.65 -5.33 14.77
N GLU A 811 13.68 -4.76 15.47
CA GLU A 811 13.38 -5.05 16.87
C GLU A 811 11.99 -5.68 16.96
N LEU A 812 11.93 -6.93 17.41
CA LEU A 812 10.68 -7.65 17.64
C LEU A 812 10.05 -7.18 18.95
N THR A 813 8.86 -6.58 18.87
CA THR A 813 8.08 -6.14 20.04
C THR A 813 7.10 -7.22 20.50
N GLU A 814 6.56 -8.02 19.57
CA GLU A 814 5.72 -9.18 19.84
C GLU A 814 6.16 -10.32 18.91
N PRO A 815 6.33 -11.57 19.38
CA PRO A 815 6.06 -12.08 20.73
C PRO A 815 7.10 -11.66 21.79
N VAL A 816 6.74 -11.72 23.08
CA VAL A 816 7.63 -11.35 24.20
C VAL A 816 8.44 -12.58 24.63
N SER A 817 9.78 -12.47 24.62
CA SER A 817 10.72 -13.57 24.89
C SER A 817 10.66 -14.20 26.30
N ARG A 818 9.83 -13.69 27.21
CA ARG A 818 9.85 -14.03 28.65
C ARG A 818 8.45 -14.23 29.27
N SER A 819 7.55 -14.93 28.58
CA SER A 819 6.31 -15.38 29.22
C SER A 819 6.54 -16.72 29.94
N ASP A 820 6.49 -16.73 31.27
CA ASP A 820 6.56 -17.98 32.08
C ASP A 820 5.39 -18.93 31.79
N SER A 821 4.28 -18.40 31.27
CA SER A 821 3.12 -19.18 30.83
C SER A 821 3.24 -19.62 29.37
N PRO A 822 3.14 -20.93 29.06
CA PRO A 822 3.18 -21.39 27.68
C PRO A 822 1.88 -21.04 26.95
N ARG A 823 2.00 -20.58 25.70
CA ARG A 823 0.86 -20.35 24.82
C ARG A 823 0.32 -21.70 24.33
N LYS A 824 -0.93 -21.99 24.68
CA LYS A 824 -1.55 -23.30 24.44
C LYS A 824 -2.26 -23.33 23.10
N PHE A 825 -2.00 -24.34 22.29
CA PHE A 825 -2.73 -24.59 21.05
C PHE A 825 -3.10 -26.07 20.91
N THR A 826 -4.08 -26.37 20.06
CA THR A 826 -4.53 -27.74 19.80
C THR A 826 -3.68 -28.34 18.68
N ALA A 827 -3.17 -29.56 18.87
CA ALA A 827 -2.41 -30.27 17.85
C ALA A 827 -3.20 -30.40 16.55
N ASN A 828 -2.50 -30.32 15.41
CA ASN A 828 -3.03 -30.39 14.04
C ASN A 828 -4.00 -29.26 13.62
N LEU A 829 -4.31 -28.30 14.50
CA LEU A 829 -5.04 -27.10 14.14
C LEU A 829 -4.09 -25.94 13.84
N ALA A 830 -4.54 -25.03 12.98
CA ALA A 830 -3.81 -23.81 12.65
C ALA A 830 -3.71 -22.89 13.87
N VAL A 831 -2.50 -22.44 14.16
CA VAL A 831 -2.17 -21.53 15.26
C VAL A 831 -1.77 -20.19 14.67
N CYS A 832 -2.41 -19.11 15.14
CA CYS A 832 -2.03 -17.76 14.79
C CYS A 832 -1.11 -17.17 15.86
N LEU A 833 0.13 -16.88 15.47
CA LEU A 833 1.10 -16.15 16.29
C LEU A 833 1.20 -14.70 15.77
N PRO A 834 0.71 -13.70 16.53
CA PRO A 834 0.92 -12.30 16.20
C PRO A 834 2.40 -11.96 16.29
N VAL A 835 2.89 -11.28 15.27
CA VAL A 835 4.26 -10.77 15.18
C VAL A 835 4.18 -9.27 14.92
N ARG A 836 4.82 -8.51 15.80
CA ARG A 836 5.01 -7.07 15.65
C ARG A 836 6.49 -6.73 15.74
N ALA A 837 6.96 -5.92 14.81
CA ALA A 837 8.35 -5.50 14.75
C ALA A 837 8.47 -4.05 14.31
N THR A 838 9.47 -3.34 14.82
CA THR A 838 9.91 -2.06 14.27
C THR A 838 11.15 -2.32 13.40
N ILE A 839 11.11 -1.85 12.15
CA ILE A 839 12.18 -2.03 11.17
C ILE A 839 12.69 -0.66 10.76
N ARG A 840 14.00 -0.42 10.91
CA ARG A 840 14.66 0.82 10.51
C ARG A 840 15.49 0.63 9.24
N ASN A 841 15.57 1.69 8.42
CA ASN A 841 16.31 1.77 7.16
C ASN A 841 15.90 0.73 6.10
N LEU A 842 14.62 0.36 6.08
CA LEU A 842 14.09 -0.59 5.10
C LEU A 842 13.95 0.07 3.72
N GLY A 843 14.53 -0.55 2.68
CA GLY A 843 14.46 -0.07 1.30
C GLY A 843 13.29 -0.64 0.50
N ASP A 844 13.36 -1.92 0.13
CA ASP A 844 12.30 -2.64 -0.59
C ASP A 844 11.63 -3.68 0.33
N ASN A 845 10.31 -3.60 0.46
CA ASN A 845 9.51 -4.46 1.34
C ASN A 845 9.22 -5.83 0.71
N SER A 846 9.52 -6.03 -0.58
CA SER A 846 9.16 -7.24 -1.35
C SER A 846 9.92 -8.50 -0.92
N GLN A 847 11.01 -8.37 -0.17
CA GLN A 847 11.92 -9.46 0.21
C GLN A 847 11.81 -9.87 1.68
N LEU A 848 10.83 -9.36 2.43
CA LEU A 848 10.66 -9.65 3.86
C LEU A 848 9.82 -10.91 4.11
N TYR A 849 10.32 -11.76 5.01
CA TYR A 849 9.67 -12.98 5.46
C TYR A 849 9.76 -13.10 6.98
N ILE A 850 8.84 -13.85 7.56
CA ILE A 850 8.94 -14.28 8.96
C ILE A 850 9.21 -15.76 8.98
N MET A 851 10.27 -16.16 9.67
CA MET A 851 10.65 -17.54 9.85
C MET A 851 10.36 -17.96 11.28
N VAL A 852 9.66 -19.08 11.45
CA VAL A 852 9.42 -19.72 12.74
C VAL A 852 10.11 -21.07 12.73
N LYS A 853 11.13 -21.21 13.58
CA LYS A 853 11.85 -22.45 13.78
C LYS A 853 11.27 -23.20 14.97
N LEU A 854 10.75 -24.38 14.69
CA LEU A 854 10.12 -25.24 15.69
C LEU A 854 11.17 -26.16 16.36
N PRO A 855 10.85 -26.74 17.54
CA PRO A 855 11.77 -27.60 18.28
C PRO A 855 12.27 -28.84 17.52
N ASP A 856 11.50 -29.32 16.54
CA ASP A 856 11.82 -30.43 15.67
C ASP A 856 12.73 -30.04 14.48
N GLN A 857 13.24 -28.80 14.48
CA GLN A 857 14.01 -28.18 13.41
C GLN A 857 13.23 -27.92 12.12
N THR A 858 11.89 -28.01 12.14
CA THR A 858 11.09 -27.57 11.01
C THR A 858 11.03 -26.04 10.95
N GLU A 859 11.17 -25.51 9.73
CA GLU A 859 11.19 -24.08 9.47
C GLU A 859 9.93 -23.70 8.69
N VAL A 860 9.11 -22.81 9.28
CA VAL A 860 7.93 -22.25 8.64
C VAL A 860 8.24 -20.84 8.19
N ILE A 861 8.25 -20.62 6.88
CA ILE A 861 8.53 -19.32 6.27
C ILE A 861 7.23 -18.71 5.76
N CYS A 862 6.88 -17.52 6.25
CA CYS A 862 5.68 -16.79 5.85
C CYS A 862 6.06 -15.47 5.15
N PRO A 863 5.61 -15.24 3.90
CA PRO A 863 5.87 -13.98 3.20
C PRO A 863 5.09 -12.82 3.85
N VAL A 864 5.77 -11.69 4.02
CA VAL A 864 5.13 -10.45 4.50
C VAL A 864 4.47 -9.75 3.32
N LYS A 865 3.19 -9.39 3.47
CA LYS A 865 2.49 -8.61 2.43
C LYS A 865 2.83 -7.12 2.58
N PRO A 866 2.94 -6.35 1.47
CA PRO A 866 3.19 -4.91 1.55
C PRO A 866 2.18 -4.14 2.41
N SER A 867 0.92 -4.59 2.45
CA SER A 867 -0.13 -3.98 3.27
C SER A 867 0.05 -4.17 4.79
N GLN A 868 0.97 -5.04 5.22
CA GLN A 868 1.25 -5.33 6.64
C GLN A 868 2.41 -4.48 7.19
N VAL A 869 3.08 -3.71 6.33
CA VAL A 869 4.17 -2.79 6.69
C VAL A 869 3.66 -1.37 6.56
N THR A 870 3.63 -0.65 7.67
CA THR A 870 3.22 0.76 7.74
C THR A 870 4.44 1.64 7.96
N GLN A 871 4.62 2.65 7.12
CA GLN A 871 5.70 3.64 7.29
C GLN A 871 5.29 4.65 8.37
N GLU A 872 6.02 4.71 9.48
CA GLU A 872 5.79 5.69 10.56
C GLU A 872 6.67 6.93 10.38
N SER A 873 7.88 6.78 9.80
CA SER A 873 8.77 7.88 9.43
C SER A 873 9.60 7.53 8.19
N ALA A 874 10.41 8.47 7.68
CA ALA A 874 11.27 8.24 6.51
C ALA A 874 12.14 6.97 6.67
N ASP A 875 12.66 6.74 7.89
CA ASP A 875 13.59 5.65 8.18
C ASP A 875 12.98 4.52 9.03
N GLU A 876 11.77 4.66 9.58
CA GLU A 876 11.16 3.69 10.50
C GLU A 876 9.81 3.16 9.99
N HIS A 877 9.73 1.84 9.90
CA HIS A 877 8.57 1.08 9.46
C HIS A 877 8.08 0.18 10.60
N SER A 878 6.77 0.06 10.77
CA SER A 878 6.14 -0.88 11.69
C SER A 878 5.56 -2.06 10.90
N LEU A 879 5.93 -3.28 11.32
CA LEU A 879 5.42 -4.54 10.78
C LEU A 879 4.38 -5.08 11.75
N THR A 880 3.15 -5.32 11.27
CA THR A 880 2.10 -6.00 12.03
C THR A 880 1.52 -7.14 11.21
N THR A 881 1.73 -8.38 11.63
CA THR A 881 1.23 -9.56 10.92
C THR A 881 0.93 -10.71 11.86
N GLN A 882 0.28 -11.75 11.33
CA GLN A 882 -0.01 -12.98 12.05
C GLN A 882 0.56 -14.14 11.26
N VAL A 883 1.48 -14.87 11.89
CA VAL A 883 2.06 -16.09 11.34
C VAL A 883 1.13 -17.25 11.65
N VAL A 884 0.70 -17.97 10.62
CA VAL A 884 -0.18 -19.13 10.76
C VAL A 884 0.63 -20.39 10.49
N PHE A 885 0.68 -21.30 11.45
CA PHE A 885 1.33 -22.60 11.30
C PHE A 885 0.56 -23.70 12.03
N SER A 886 0.75 -24.96 11.62
CA SER A 886 0.14 -26.13 12.26
C SER A 886 1.21 -27.14 12.61
N HIS A 887 1.14 -27.71 13.81
CA HIS A 887 2.08 -28.75 14.23
C HIS A 887 1.36 -29.87 14.99
N GLY A 888 1.90 -31.09 14.91
CA GLY A 888 1.45 -32.26 15.69
C GLY A 888 1.65 -32.10 17.20
N GLN A 889 1.20 -33.10 17.96
CA GLN A 889 1.30 -33.10 19.41
C GLN A 889 2.76 -33.24 19.89
N TRP A 890 3.19 -32.36 20.78
CA TRP A 890 4.45 -32.46 21.52
C TRP A 890 4.26 -33.20 22.84
N SER A 891 5.30 -33.95 23.25
CA SER A 891 5.36 -34.60 24.57
C SER A 891 5.58 -33.60 25.70
N GLU A 892 6.28 -32.51 25.43
CA GLU A 892 6.63 -31.47 26.40
C GLU A 892 6.46 -30.07 25.81
N ASN A 893 6.32 -29.06 26.68
CA ASN A 893 6.31 -27.67 26.26
C ASN A 893 7.73 -27.28 25.84
N SER A 894 7.87 -26.57 24.73
CA SER A 894 9.16 -26.20 24.20
C SER A 894 9.15 -24.81 23.58
N TYR A 895 10.33 -24.29 23.27
CA TYR A 895 10.51 -22.97 22.70
C TYR A 895 10.54 -23.04 21.17
N ALA A 896 9.75 -22.18 20.52
CA ALA A 896 9.92 -21.87 19.11
C ALA A 896 10.70 -20.56 18.96
N GLU A 897 11.56 -20.47 17.96
CA GLU A 897 12.35 -19.27 17.66
C GLU A 897 11.73 -18.53 16.48
N VAL A 898 11.41 -17.25 16.66
CA VAL A 898 10.79 -16.40 15.63
C VAL A 898 11.81 -15.37 15.14
N PHE A 899 11.96 -15.29 13.82
CA PHE A 899 12.90 -14.41 13.13
C PHE A 899 12.18 -13.58 12.08
N VAL A 900 12.63 -12.34 11.88
CA VAL A 900 12.37 -11.60 10.65
C VAL A 900 13.58 -11.81 9.75
N VAL A 901 13.34 -12.35 8.56
CA VAL A 901 14.38 -12.71 7.59
C VAL A 901 14.16 -12.01 6.25
N MET A 902 15.24 -11.75 5.53
CA MET A 902 15.18 -11.34 4.13
C MET A 902 15.58 -12.49 3.21
N GLN A 903 14.99 -12.53 2.02
CA GLN A 903 15.40 -13.45 0.98
C GLN A 903 16.72 -12.99 0.34
N GLY A 904 17.73 -13.87 0.34
CA GLY A 904 19.01 -13.65 -0.34
C GLY A 904 18.93 -13.87 -1.86
N GLU A 905 20.07 -13.73 -2.55
CA GLU A 905 20.18 -13.90 -4.02
C GLU A 905 20.00 -15.36 -4.50
N SER A 906 20.00 -16.34 -3.58
CA SER A 906 19.65 -17.75 -3.82
C SER A 906 18.27 -18.07 -3.24
N LEU A 907 17.50 -18.94 -3.91
CA LEU A 907 16.17 -19.36 -3.47
C LEU A 907 16.14 -20.13 -2.13
N SER A 908 17.30 -20.57 -1.62
CA SER A 908 17.46 -21.32 -0.37
C SER A 908 17.98 -20.50 0.81
N ASP A 909 18.47 -19.27 0.57
CA ASP A 909 19.30 -18.56 1.54
C ASP A 909 18.48 -17.42 2.16
N THR A 910 18.14 -17.56 3.44
CA THR A 910 17.44 -16.53 4.23
C THR A 910 18.43 -15.82 5.15
N VAL A 911 18.45 -14.49 5.11
CA VAL A 911 19.32 -13.66 5.96
C VAL A 911 18.55 -13.16 7.17
N GLU A 912 19.01 -13.51 8.37
CA GLU A 912 18.41 -13.06 9.63
C GLU A 912 18.69 -11.57 9.90
N ILE A 913 17.61 -10.79 10.10
CA ILE A 913 17.67 -9.35 10.37
C ILE A 913 17.71 -9.06 11.88
N CYS A 914 17.00 -9.86 12.68
CA CYS A 914 16.89 -9.70 14.13
C CYS A 914 17.37 -10.95 14.89
N GLN A 915 17.68 -10.77 16.17
CA GLN A 915 17.90 -11.91 17.07
C GLN A 915 16.60 -12.68 17.28
N PRO A 916 16.64 -14.02 17.38
CA PRO A 916 15.44 -14.82 17.59
C PRO A 916 14.74 -14.47 18.89
N THR A 917 13.43 -14.25 18.80
CA THR A 917 12.58 -14.22 19.98
C THR A 917 12.09 -15.63 20.28
N ARG A 918 12.38 -16.11 21.49
CA ARG A 918 11.94 -17.42 21.99
C ARG A 918 10.53 -17.36 22.52
N VAL A 919 9.64 -18.16 21.96
CA VAL A 919 8.22 -18.24 22.35
C VAL A 919 7.98 -19.58 23.03
N TYR A 920 7.47 -19.55 24.26
CA TYR A 920 7.15 -20.77 24.98
C TYR A 920 5.77 -21.31 24.56
N LEU A 921 5.77 -22.50 23.94
CA LEU A 921 4.61 -23.08 23.29
C LEU A 921 4.21 -24.42 23.93
N SER A 922 2.91 -24.71 23.99
CA SER A 922 2.35 -25.95 24.55
C SER A 922 1.25 -26.50 23.65
N THR A 923 1.34 -27.80 23.33
CA THR A 923 0.33 -28.50 22.53
C THR A 923 -0.66 -29.23 23.41
N ARG A 924 -1.95 -29.13 23.08
CA ARG A 924 -3.02 -29.94 23.67
C ARG A 924 -3.49 -30.99 22.65
N PRO A 925 -3.81 -32.22 23.10
CA PRO A 925 -4.39 -33.21 22.21
C PRO A 925 -5.74 -32.70 21.67
N GLU A 926 -6.01 -33.04 20.42
CA GLU A 926 -7.30 -32.82 19.80
C GLU A 926 -8.35 -33.61 20.60
N ARG A 927 -9.30 -32.92 21.24
CA ARG A 927 -10.43 -33.61 21.88
C ARG A 927 -11.24 -34.22 20.76
N LYS A 928 -11.04 -35.52 20.49
CA LYS A 928 -12.01 -36.31 19.75
C LYS A 928 -13.35 -36.09 20.43
N ALA A 929 -14.28 -35.44 19.74
CA ALA A 929 -15.65 -35.39 20.20
C ALA A 929 -16.09 -36.84 20.38
N HIS A 930 -16.24 -37.28 21.63
CA HIS A 930 -17.02 -38.47 21.91
C HIS A 930 -18.44 -38.13 21.45
N ILE A 931 -18.77 -38.52 20.22
CA ILE A 931 -20.13 -38.86 19.86
C ILE A 931 -20.43 -40.07 20.74
N GLY A 932 -20.93 -39.77 21.95
CA GLY A 932 -21.43 -40.77 22.86
C GLY A 932 -22.52 -41.53 22.12
N SER A 933 -22.33 -42.84 22.01
CA SER A 933 -23.39 -43.78 21.70
C SER A 933 -24.54 -43.54 22.68
N ILE A 934 -25.58 -42.85 22.24
CA ILE A 934 -26.90 -42.98 22.81
C ILE A 934 -27.49 -44.23 22.16
N MET A 935 -27.33 -45.37 22.84
CA MET A 935 -28.38 -46.37 22.90
C MET A 935 -29.37 -45.93 23.97
#